data_AF-A0A1W9Q0E4-F1
#
_entry.id   AF-A0A1W9Q0E4-F1
#
_cell.length_a   1.000
_cell.length_b   1.000
_cell.length_c   1.000
_cell.angle_alpha   90.00
_cell.angle_beta   90.00
_cell.angle_gamma   90.00
#
_symmetry.space_group_name_H-M   'P 1'
#
loop_
_entity.id
_entity.type
_entity.pdbx_description
1 polymer ?
#
loop_
_entity_poly.entity_id
_entity_poly.type
_entity_poly.pdbx_seq_one_letter_code
_entity_poly.pdbx_strand_id
1 'polypeptide(L)'
;MKNKFISKFAMPLLFVAFFISACNATTMPKDQASAPRDSVTIVAENSTPLPNTSAQTTSNESEPSNLAETPLANPEDTQEIEPIPTRQVPADFDWMSLPIMPKMSDTIVEIYKRGVEQGRNPENFSTIGDCQAIPFVFMGPIGRRELLPSNQEQYLWDAIDYFDSSFEHESITARGGFTAASILNPMQADPSQCKPGETPLTCEYRLHNPAFVFITLETWLNPETVDRYESYLREIVEYVIQHGSVPILLTKADSSETKDGVQIINPAIAKIAYEYDIPLVNFKRAVQYLPNYGIDSAREGFHLSQEGYDRKNLLALQALYFAWQKIETDLTLSSPSSLTPTATIAPIPSALDSAPSAELLANPDCADGCIYFGLAQSQDGDLSSEGVFAYEYNNKELIQILPEGFDLQDIHSNGRDLLVNSENFLYAINLDNSSSKLLSSTFYWLGEQSAYWTENDSEEKFVYIDSEAPYRGDTGQAVRLFSAGVNQTVFFESGSCESFNLCTSEGIYQQSPNQDALLLEDTIRPVFSPDGHWYAFLNPNAATAENHGNIDYFLMQDPNQGIASRRVFYLPAKSGFMVFPDVRAYAFSPQSDKLFIYYDIYSAYYEKSLRFETFLLDLNTGIMEEYGEMSGNSGSFRPKMIWSPDGEKILFFLTDKVSESEYALSIYETILGTDEHLSLEAEKIYTSENYFYITNIGWQKP
;
A
#
# COMPACT_ATOMS: atom_id res chain seq x y z
N MET A 1 63.54 7.57 20.76
CA MET A 1 64.45 7.93 19.64
C MET A 1 63.57 8.49 18.52
N LYS A 2 63.65 9.80 18.24
CA LYS A 2 64.13 10.41 16.96
C LYS A 2 63.52 9.74 15.70
N ASN A 3 62.92 10.41 14.71
CA ASN A 3 62.85 11.81 14.31
C ASN A 3 61.75 11.99 13.23
N LYS A 4 61.13 13.19 13.22
CA LYS A 4 60.64 14.01 12.10
C LYS A 4 60.95 13.54 10.67
N PHE A 5 59.98 13.71 9.75
CA PHE A 5 60.18 14.48 8.51
C PHE A 5 58.88 15.14 8.02
N ILE A 6 59.03 16.39 7.59
CA ILE A 6 58.08 17.31 6.97
C ILE A 6 58.36 17.29 5.46
N SER A 7 57.33 17.32 4.60
CA SER A 7 57.46 18.04 3.32
C SER A 7 56.10 18.51 2.79
N LYS A 8 56.00 19.83 2.66
CA LYS A 8 55.02 20.56 1.86
C LYS A 8 55.27 20.32 0.37
N PHE A 9 54.23 20.21 -0.44
CA PHE A 9 54.23 20.72 -1.82
C PHE A 9 52.84 21.26 -2.17
N ALA A 10 52.85 22.37 -2.92
CA ALA A 10 51.73 23.27 -3.14
C ALA A 10 51.26 23.25 -4.61
N MET A 11 49.95 23.47 -4.79
CA MET A 11 49.25 24.11 -5.92
C MET A 11 49.21 23.34 -7.28
N PRO A 12 48.18 23.55 -8.18
CA PRO A 12 47.27 24.70 -8.22
C PRO A 12 45.75 24.46 -8.33
N LEU A 13 45.04 25.43 -7.73
CA LEU A 13 43.65 25.81 -7.99
C LEU A 13 43.46 26.09 -9.49
N LEU A 14 42.54 25.37 -10.14
CA LEU A 14 42.03 25.72 -11.45
C LEU A 14 40.71 26.48 -11.24
N PHE A 15 40.74 27.80 -11.40
CA PHE A 15 39.56 28.65 -11.46
C PHE A 15 38.85 28.39 -12.80
N VAL A 16 37.73 27.66 -12.79
CA VAL A 16 36.82 27.57 -13.93
C VAL A 16 35.76 28.66 -13.76
N ALA A 17 35.90 29.72 -14.54
CA ALA A 17 34.90 30.76 -14.69
C ALA A 17 33.76 30.24 -15.57
N PHE A 18 32.60 29.95 -14.96
CA PHE A 18 31.37 29.69 -15.69
C PHE A 18 30.77 31.01 -16.18
N PHE A 19 30.73 31.19 -17.50
CA PHE A 19 29.96 32.24 -18.16
C PHE A 19 28.47 31.92 -18.05
N ILE A 20 27.74 32.75 -17.30
CA ILE A 20 26.28 32.78 -17.28
C ILE A 20 25.83 33.40 -18.60
N SER A 21 25.27 32.58 -19.49
CA SER A 21 24.57 33.05 -20.68
C SER A 21 23.07 33.11 -20.37
N ALA A 22 22.55 34.32 -20.28
CA ALA A 22 21.14 34.60 -20.09
C ALA A 22 20.36 34.27 -21.37
N CYS A 23 19.38 33.36 -21.27
CA CYS A 23 18.34 33.21 -22.29
C CYS A 23 17.15 34.08 -21.92
N ASN A 24 16.89 35.07 -22.78
CA ASN A 24 15.73 35.94 -22.72
C ASN A 24 14.44 35.14 -22.92
N ALA A 25 13.49 35.33 -22.00
CA ALA A 25 12.11 34.90 -22.16
C ALA A 25 11.46 35.72 -23.29
N THR A 26 11.00 35.02 -24.32
CA THR A 26 10.25 35.62 -25.43
C THR A 26 8.78 35.62 -25.03
N THR A 27 8.24 36.81 -24.81
CA THR A 27 6.82 37.09 -24.61
C THR A 27 6.00 36.68 -25.83
N MET A 28 5.00 35.81 -25.63
CA MET A 28 3.89 35.61 -26.58
C MET A 28 2.61 36.30 -26.11
N PRO A 29 1.73 36.72 -27.03
CA PRO A 29 0.72 37.74 -26.79
C PRO A 29 -0.59 37.18 -26.20
N LYS A 30 -1.24 38.02 -25.39
CA LYS A 30 -2.65 37.92 -24.99
C LYS A 30 -3.58 38.12 -26.19
N ASP A 31 -4.48 37.18 -26.40
CA ASP A 31 -5.78 37.31 -27.08
C ASP A 31 -6.68 36.21 -26.48
N GLN A 32 -7.98 36.31 -26.33
CA GLN A 32 -8.93 37.41 -26.22
C GLN A 32 -10.17 36.76 -25.57
N ALA A 33 -10.88 37.52 -24.75
CA ALA A 33 -12.08 37.10 -24.06
C ALA A 33 -13.21 36.73 -25.03
N SER A 34 -13.94 35.65 -24.71
CA SER A 34 -15.29 35.40 -25.23
C SER A 34 -16.30 35.40 -24.09
N ALA A 35 -17.41 36.08 -24.35
CA ALA A 35 -18.47 36.51 -23.46
C ALA A 35 -19.40 35.33 -22.99
N PRO A 36 -20.33 35.60 -22.05
CA PRO A 36 -21.00 34.58 -21.23
C PRO A 36 -22.19 33.93 -21.95
N ARG A 37 -22.50 32.69 -21.58
CA ARG A 37 -23.69 31.98 -22.04
C ARG A 37 -24.79 32.04 -20.99
N ASP A 38 -25.98 32.31 -21.48
CA ASP A 38 -27.19 32.69 -20.78
C ASP A 38 -27.69 31.72 -19.71
N SER A 39 -28.22 32.31 -18.66
CA SER A 39 -29.01 31.70 -17.60
C SER A 39 -30.33 31.16 -18.15
N VAL A 40 -30.62 29.88 -17.91
CA VAL A 40 -31.97 29.31 -18.10
C VAL A 40 -32.65 29.24 -16.74
N THR A 41 -33.62 30.13 -16.56
CA THR A 41 -34.61 30.09 -15.47
C THR A 41 -35.59 28.96 -15.74
N ILE A 42 -35.71 27.99 -14.82
CA ILE A 42 -36.88 27.10 -14.77
C ILE A 42 -37.74 27.44 -13.56
N VAL A 43 -39.00 27.62 -13.90
CA VAL A 43 -40.14 28.05 -13.08
C VAL A 43 -40.54 26.93 -12.12
N ALA A 44 -40.76 27.31 -10.87
CA ALA A 44 -41.38 26.46 -9.85
C ALA A 44 -42.86 26.24 -10.17
N GLU A 45 -43.31 24.98 -10.16
CA GLU A 45 -44.72 24.64 -10.10
C GLU A 45 -45.06 23.87 -8.82
N ASN A 46 -46.25 24.20 -8.36
CA ASN A 46 -46.80 24.04 -7.04
C ASN A 46 -47.75 22.84 -7.03
N SER A 47 -47.64 21.92 -6.08
CA SER A 47 -48.72 20.97 -5.78
C SER A 47 -48.85 20.67 -4.29
N THR A 48 -49.97 21.16 -3.77
CA THR A 48 -50.61 20.97 -2.45
C THR A 48 -50.90 19.49 -2.06
N PRO A 49 -51.23 19.21 -0.77
CA PRO A 49 -51.06 17.91 -0.10
C PRO A 49 -52.36 17.13 0.19
N LEU A 50 -52.18 15.96 0.86
CA LEU A 50 -53.06 15.13 1.73
C LEU A 50 -53.58 13.79 1.13
N PRO A 51 -53.96 12.76 1.94
CA PRO A 51 -54.06 12.70 3.41
C PRO A 51 -53.48 11.44 4.13
N ASN A 52 -53.35 11.57 5.45
CA ASN A 52 -53.30 10.53 6.47
C ASN A 52 -54.30 9.38 6.27
N THR A 53 -53.88 8.14 6.57
CA THR A 53 -54.79 7.10 7.07
C THR A 53 -54.07 6.21 8.09
N SER A 54 -54.66 6.15 9.28
CA SER A 54 -54.37 5.25 10.39
C SER A 54 -55.05 3.90 10.16
N ALA A 55 -54.35 2.78 10.43
CA ALA A 55 -54.94 1.47 10.73
C ALA A 55 -53.91 0.68 11.55
N GLN A 56 -54.00 0.66 12.88
CA GLN A 56 -54.70 -0.33 13.70
C GLN A 56 -54.36 -1.80 13.40
N THR A 57 -53.68 -2.37 14.39
CA THR A 57 -53.44 -3.77 14.78
C THR A 57 -54.54 -4.78 14.45
N THR A 58 -54.13 -5.93 13.93
CA THR A 58 -54.74 -7.23 14.24
C THR A 58 -53.66 -8.30 14.38
N SER A 59 -53.55 -8.80 15.61
CA SER A 59 -52.90 -10.04 16.00
C SER A 59 -53.51 -11.23 15.26
N ASN A 60 -52.69 -12.11 14.71
CA ASN A 60 -53.08 -13.49 14.50
C ASN A 60 -51.95 -14.41 14.99
N GLU A 61 -52.34 -15.17 16.01
CA GLU A 61 -51.62 -16.26 16.64
C GLU A 61 -51.85 -17.54 15.83
N SER A 62 -50.77 -18.25 15.52
CA SER A 62 -50.84 -19.64 15.08
C SER A 62 -49.63 -20.42 15.62
N GLU A 63 -49.98 -21.49 16.33
CA GLU A 63 -49.21 -22.53 17.04
C GLU A 63 -48.08 -23.23 16.25
N PRO A 64 -47.21 -24.00 16.94
CA PRO A 64 -45.83 -24.27 16.54
C PRO A 64 -45.68 -25.44 15.57
N SER A 65 -44.77 -25.29 14.61
CA SER A 65 -44.28 -26.40 13.78
C SER A 65 -42.88 -26.80 14.25
N ASN A 66 -42.85 -27.97 14.88
CA ASN A 66 -41.77 -28.92 15.07
C ASN A 66 -40.34 -28.53 14.59
N LEU A 67 -39.43 -28.49 15.56
CA LEU A 67 -37.97 -28.45 15.39
C LEU A 67 -37.50 -29.66 14.56
N ALA A 68 -36.93 -29.38 13.39
CA ALA A 68 -36.00 -30.29 12.74
C ALA A 68 -34.58 -29.83 13.12
N GLU A 69 -33.81 -30.73 13.73
CA GLU A 69 -32.39 -30.53 14.03
C GLU A 69 -31.62 -30.22 12.75
N THR A 70 -31.11 -29.00 12.66
CA THR A 70 -30.15 -28.59 11.62
C THR A 70 -28.79 -29.23 11.95
N PRO A 71 -28.14 -29.94 11.01
CA PRO A 71 -26.81 -30.49 11.24
C PRO A 71 -25.80 -29.36 11.50
N LEU A 72 -24.96 -29.51 12.53
CA LEU A 72 -23.80 -28.64 12.77
C LEU A 72 -22.97 -28.56 11.48
N ALA A 73 -22.69 -27.34 11.02
CA ALA A 73 -21.70 -27.08 10.01
C ALA A 73 -20.32 -27.52 10.53
N ASN A 74 -19.67 -28.40 9.77
CA ASN A 74 -18.30 -28.86 10.01
C ASN A 74 -17.33 -27.70 9.70
N PRO A 75 -16.32 -27.44 10.56
CA PRO A 75 -15.27 -26.46 10.27
C PRO A 75 -14.20 -27.16 9.43
N GLU A 76 -14.42 -27.25 8.12
CA GLU A 76 -13.41 -27.76 7.16
C GLU A 76 -13.85 -27.42 5.74
N ASP A 77 -13.64 -26.16 5.34
CA ASP A 77 -13.44 -25.81 3.93
C ASP A 77 -12.17 -24.97 3.83
N THR A 78 -11.08 -25.56 4.31
CA THR A 78 -9.74 -25.14 3.91
C THR A 78 -9.46 -25.91 2.63
N GLN A 79 -9.63 -25.27 1.46
CA GLN A 79 -9.20 -25.88 0.20
C GLN A 79 -7.69 -26.17 0.28
N GLU A 80 -7.33 -27.44 0.40
CA GLU A 80 -5.95 -27.89 0.34
C GLU A 80 -5.41 -27.58 -1.07
N ILE A 81 -4.44 -26.67 -1.17
CA ILE A 81 -3.80 -26.31 -2.44
C ILE A 81 -3.12 -27.57 -2.99
N GLU A 82 -3.60 -28.10 -4.11
CA GLU A 82 -2.98 -29.27 -4.72
C GLU A 82 -1.51 -28.97 -5.08
N PRO A 83 -0.57 -29.87 -4.73
CA PRO A 83 0.84 -29.64 -4.98
C PRO A 83 1.12 -29.53 -6.49
N ILE A 84 1.85 -28.49 -6.88
CA ILE A 84 2.25 -28.30 -8.28
C ILE A 84 3.15 -29.48 -8.70
N PRO A 85 2.84 -30.17 -9.81
CA PRO A 85 3.68 -31.25 -10.30
C PRO A 85 5.11 -30.77 -10.57
N THR A 86 6.10 -31.46 -9.99
CA THR A 86 7.52 -31.16 -10.21
C THR A 86 8.28 -32.32 -10.83
N ARG A 87 9.32 -32.00 -11.60
CA ARG A 87 10.27 -32.94 -12.19
C ARG A 87 11.48 -33.09 -11.30
N GLN A 88 11.98 -34.32 -11.19
CA GLN A 88 13.26 -34.57 -10.55
C GLN A 88 14.40 -34.04 -11.43
N VAL A 89 15.22 -33.16 -10.86
CA VAL A 89 16.43 -32.64 -11.51
C VAL A 89 17.51 -33.74 -11.56
N PRO A 90 18.09 -34.04 -12.74
CA PRO A 90 19.19 -34.99 -12.84
C PRO A 90 20.41 -34.56 -12.02
N ALA A 91 21.16 -35.52 -11.47
CA ALA A 91 22.36 -35.22 -10.69
C ALA A 91 23.49 -34.57 -11.53
N ASP A 92 23.45 -34.75 -12.85
CA ASP A 92 24.37 -34.20 -13.85
C ASP A 92 23.76 -33.01 -14.62
N PHE A 93 22.80 -32.30 -14.02
CA PHE A 93 22.14 -31.15 -14.65
C PHE A 93 23.12 -30.02 -15.00
N ASP A 94 23.40 -29.87 -16.31
CA ASP A 94 24.25 -28.82 -16.85
C ASP A 94 23.40 -27.70 -17.47
N TRP A 95 23.09 -26.70 -16.64
CA TRP A 95 22.30 -25.53 -17.05
C TRP A 95 22.93 -24.72 -18.19
N MET A 96 24.26 -24.70 -18.34
CA MET A 96 24.93 -23.96 -19.42
C MET A 96 24.74 -24.62 -20.78
N SER A 97 24.46 -25.93 -20.80
CA SER A 97 24.16 -26.67 -22.04
C SER A 97 22.73 -26.47 -22.55
N LEU A 98 21.83 -25.93 -21.71
CA LEU A 98 20.44 -25.67 -22.10
C LEU A 98 20.37 -24.73 -23.32
N PRO A 99 19.37 -24.92 -24.20
CA PRO A 99 19.21 -24.08 -25.39
C PRO A 99 18.97 -22.61 -25.00
N ILE A 100 19.35 -21.68 -25.89
CA ILE A 100 19.10 -20.24 -25.68
C ILE A 100 17.60 -19.96 -25.57
N MET A 101 16.81 -20.52 -26.49
CA MET A 101 15.36 -20.44 -26.46
C MET A 101 14.78 -21.73 -25.88
N PRO A 102 13.80 -21.64 -24.96
CA PRO A 102 13.19 -22.83 -24.37
C PRO A 102 12.33 -23.56 -25.39
N LYS A 103 12.15 -24.87 -25.14
CA LYS A 103 11.08 -25.64 -25.77
C LYS A 103 9.81 -25.43 -24.94
N MET A 104 8.72 -25.01 -25.56
CA MET A 104 7.44 -24.85 -24.87
C MET A 104 6.83 -26.22 -24.54
N SER A 105 6.50 -26.43 -23.28
CA SER A 105 5.89 -27.64 -22.73
C SER A 105 4.36 -27.61 -22.87
N ASP A 106 3.71 -28.72 -22.52
CA ASP A 106 2.24 -28.73 -22.35
C ASP A 106 1.84 -28.12 -20.99
N THR A 107 2.76 -28.08 -20.01
CA THR A 107 2.54 -27.47 -18.69
C THR A 107 2.13 -26.00 -18.78
N ILE A 108 2.74 -25.20 -19.68
CA ILE A 108 2.32 -23.79 -19.84
C ILE A 108 0.89 -23.65 -20.36
N VAL A 109 0.40 -24.63 -21.13
CA VAL A 109 -0.98 -24.64 -21.63
C VAL A 109 -1.95 -24.94 -20.50
N GLU A 110 -1.60 -25.86 -19.60
CA GLU A 110 -2.38 -26.19 -18.40
C GLU A 110 -2.46 -24.99 -17.44
N ILE A 111 -1.32 -24.32 -17.18
CA ILE A 111 -1.26 -23.11 -16.37
C ILE A 111 -2.15 -22.02 -16.97
N TYR A 112 -2.01 -21.76 -18.26
CA TYR A 112 -2.80 -20.73 -18.94
C TYR A 112 -4.30 -21.03 -18.94
N LYS A 113 -4.71 -22.29 -19.19
CA LYS A 113 -6.12 -22.69 -19.14
C LYS A 113 -6.72 -22.43 -17.75
N ARG A 114 -5.98 -22.77 -16.68
CA ARG A 114 -6.37 -22.42 -15.31
C ARG A 114 -6.44 -20.91 -15.10
N GLY A 115 -5.48 -20.14 -15.63
CA GLY A 115 -5.49 -18.68 -15.56
C GLY A 115 -6.72 -18.05 -16.20
N VAL A 116 -7.14 -18.55 -17.37
CA VAL A 116 -8.39 -18.10 -18.02
C VAL A 116 -9.61 -18.38 -17.15
N GLU A 117 -9.67 -19.56 -16.52
CA GLU A 117 -10.73 -19.90 -15.56
C GLU A 117 -10.71 -19.00 -14.31
N GLN A 118 -9.53 -18.56 -13.88
CA GLN A 118 -9.30 -17.61 -12.79
C GLN A 118 -9.44 -16.13 -13.21
N GLY A 119 -9.80 -15.84 -14.47
CA GLY A 119 -10.01 -14.48 -14.97
C GLY A 119 -8.73 -13.68 -15.28
N ARG A 120 -7.57 -14.33 -15.44
CA ARG A 120 -6.33 -13.66 -15.90
C ARG A 120 -6.55 -13.04 -17.27
N ASN A 121 -6.02 -11.82 -17.50
CA ASN A 121 -6.17 -11.15 -18.78
C ASN A 121 -5.18 -11.72 -19.81
N PRO A 122 -5.64 -12.39 -20.88
CA PRO A 122 -4.80 -12.96 -21.93
C PRO A 122 -3.84 -12.00 -22.59
N GLU A 123 -4.21 -10.71 -22.68
CA GLU A 123 -3.46 -9.66 -23.37
C GLU A 123 -2.42 -8.98 -22.46
N ASN A 124 -2.33 -9.40 -21.19
CA ASN A 124 -1.43 -8.78 -20.23
C ASN A 124 -0.23 -9.67 -19.89
N PHE A 125 0.97 -9.10 -19.98
CA PHE A 125 2.16 -9.61 -19.31
C PHE A 125 2.68 -8.63 -18.25
N SER A 126 3.27 -9.17 -17.18
CA SER A 126 3.99 -8.38 -16.17
C SER A 126 5.46 -8.78 -16.11
N THR A 127 6.28 -7.94 -15.48
CA THR A 127 7.71 -8.21 -15.25
C THR A 127 8.05 -8.14 -13.77
N ILE A 128 8.63 -9.22 -13.25
CA ILE A 128 9.25 -9.30 -11.93
C ILE A 128 10.78 -9.21 -12.11
N GLY A 129 11.42 -8.21 -11.52
CA GLY A 129 12.86 -8.05 -11.64
C GLY A 129 13.45 -6.84 -10.92
N ASP A 130 14.74 -6.60 -11.16
CA ASP A 130 15.50 -5.52 -10.53
C ASP A 130 15.71 -4.32 -11.49
N CYS A 131 16.75 -3.51 -11.26
CA CYS A 131 17.11 -2.37 -12.11
C CYS A 131 17.32 -2.73 -13.59
N GLN A 132 17.61 -4.00 -13.92
CA GLN A 132 17.78 -4.48 -15.29
C GLN A 132 16.49 -5.03 -15.91
N ALA A 133 15.36 -4.86 -15.22
CA ALA A 133 14.03 -5.29 -15.61
C ALA A 133 13.01 -4.12 -15.65
N ILE A 134 13.42 -2.91 -15.27
CA ILE A 134 12.54 -1.74 -15.31
C ILE A 134 12.12 -1.42 -16.77
N PRO A 135 10.91 -0.87 -16.99
CA PRO A 135 10.38 -0.56 -18.33
C PRO A 135 11.30 0.32 -19.18
N PHE A 136 12.15 1.13 -18.55
CA PHE A 136 13.14 1.93 -19.27
C PHE A 136 14.10 1.06 -20.10
N VAL A 137 14.54 -0.10 -19.59
CA VAL A 137 15.56 -0.95 -20.21
C VAL A 137 15.07 -2.33 -20.66
N PHE A 138 13.95 -2.82 -20.12
CA PHE A 138 13.40 -4.14 -20.40
C PHE A 138 11.94 -4.04 -20.83
N MET A 139 11.62 -4.68 -21.95
CA MET A 139 10.39 -4.65 -22.75
C MET A 139 9.96 -3.25 -23.25
N GLY A 140 10.06 -2.18 -22.46
CA GLY A 140 9.62 -0.85 -22.88
C GLY A 140 10.32 -0.25 -24.12
N PRO A 141 11.61 -0.51 -24.43
CA PRO A 141 12.19 -0.08 -25.70
C PRO A 141 11.45 -0.63 -26.94
N ILE A 142 10.80 -1.79 -26.83
CA ILE A 142 9.97 -2.35 -27.91
C ILE A 142 8.67 -1.55 -28.05
N GLY A 143 7.96 -1.28 -26.94
CA GLY A 143 6.75 -0.45 -26.93
C GLY A 143 6.98 0.96 -27.45
N ARG A 144 8.10 1.58 -27.06
CA ARG A 144 8.53 2.90 -27.56
C ARG A 144 9.07 2.89 -28.99
N ARG A 145 9.11 1.72 -29.65
CA ARG A 145 9.64 1.52 -31.01
C ARG A 145 11.10 1.93 -31.19
N GLU A 146 11.89 1.86 -30.11
CA GLU A 146 13.34 2.10 -30.10
C GLU A 146 14.11 0.85 -30.51
N LEU A 147 13.59 -0.33 -30.16
CA LEU A 147 14.12 -1.65 -30.52
C LEU A 147 13.07 -2.40 -31.35
N LEU A 148 13.37 -2.66 -32.62
CA LEU A 148 12.44 -3.27 -33.56
C LEU A 148 12.91 -4.66 -34.01
N PRO A 149 11.99 -5.62 -34.21
CA PRO A 149 12.32 -6.90 -34.83
C PRO A 149 12.99 -6.72 -36.18
N SER A 150 13.98 -7.57 -36.50
CA SER A 150 14.58 -7.57 -37.83
C SER A 150 13.60 -8.08 -38.89
N ASN A 151 13.95 -7.93 -40.18
CA ASN A 151 13.14 -8.49 -41.27
C ASN A 151 12.93 -10.01 -41.18
N GLN A 152 13.81 -10.74 -40.49
CA GLN A 152 13.68 -12.19 -40.29
C GLN A 152 12.76 -12.53 -39.12
N GLU A 153 12.45 -11.55 -38.27
CA GLU A 153 11.65 -11.67 -37.06
C GLU A 153 10.32 -10.93 -37.18
N GLN A 154 9.84 -10.71 -38.41
CA GLN A 154 8.57 -9.99 -38.66
C GLN A 154 7.37 -10.61 -37.93
N TYR A 155 7.41 -11.91 -37.65
CA TYR A 155 6.37 -12.60 -36.87
C TYR A 155 6.23 -12.08 -35.44
N LEU A 156 7.24 -11.41 -34.89
CA LEU A 156 7.18 -10.83 -33.54
C LEU A 156 6.25 -9.62 -33.47
N TRP A 157 5.91 -8.99 -34.61
CA TRP A 157 4.92 -7.92 -34.64
C TRP A 157 3.55 -8.40 -34.15
N ASP A 158 3.18 -9.66 -34.39
CA ASP A 158 1.92 -10.21 -33.89
C ASP A 158 1.85 -10.18 -32.35
N ALA A 159 2.97 -10.46 -31.66
CA ALA A 159 3.04 -10.37 -30.21
C ALA A 159 3.12 -8.91 -29.72
N ILE A 160 3.84 -8.04 -30.44
CA ILE A 160 3.92 -6.62 -30.10
C ILE A 160 2.51 -6.01 -30.12
N ASP A 161 1.73 -6.27 -31.17
CA ASP A 161 0.38 -5.73 -31.33
C ASP A 161 -0.61 -6.36 -30.33
N TYR A 162 -0.46 -7.65 -30.00
CA TYR A 162 -1.36 -8.34 -29.07
C TYR A 162 -1.16 -7.91 -27.61
N PHE A 163 0.07 -7.62 -27.20
CA PHE A 163 0.42 -7.23 -25.82
C PHE A 163 0.72 -5.73 -25.67
N ASP A 164 0.23 -4.88 -26.58
CA ASP A 164 0.60 -3.45 -26.71
C ASP A 164 0.52 -2.69 -25.37
N SER A 165 -0.57 -2.87 -24.61
CA SER A 165 -0.79 -2.24 -23.30
C SER A 165 0.26 -2.62 -22.25
N SER A 166 0.78 -3.85 -22.29
CA SER A 166 1.78 -4.32 -21.31
C SER A 166 3.18 -3.78 -21.58
N PHE A 167 3.49 -3.33 -22.80
CA PHE A 167 4.77 -2.66 -23.06
C PHE A 167 4.84 -1.24 -22.46
N GLU A 168 3.68 -0.62 -22.23
CA GLU A 168 3.56 0.69 -21.59
C GLU A 168 3.38 0.59 -20.08
N HIS A 169 3.08 -0.59 -19.55
CA HIS A 169 2.85 -0.81 -18.12
C HIS A 169 4.14 -0.72 -17.31
N GLU A 170 4.11 0.09 -16.25
CA GLU A 170 5.19 0.13 -15.26
C GLU A 170 4.94 -0.93 -14.17
N SER A 171 5.46 -2.14 -14.37
CA SER A 171 5.33 -3.21 -13.38
C SER A 171 5.91 -2.78 -12.03
N ILE A 172 5.07 -2.81 -11.00
CA ILE A 172 5.47 -2.44 -9.64
C ILE A 172 6.39 -3.48 -9.00
N THR A 173 6.49 -4.65 -9.63
CA THR A 173 7.41 -5.75 -9.32
C THR A 173 8.76 -5.65 -10.04
N ALA A 174 9.00 -4.57 -10.78
CA ALA A 174 10.27 -4.30 -11.45
C ALA A 174 10.81 -2.92 -11.05
N ARG A 175 11.70 -2.88 -10.05
CA ARG A 175 12.30 -1.64 -9.54
C ARG A 175 13.78 -1.82 -9.21
N GLY A 176 14.52 -0.72 -9.27
CA GLY A 176 15.96 -0.74 -9.01
C GLY A 176 16.27 -0.99 -7.54
N GLY A 177 16.86 -2.15 -7.22
CA GLY A 177 17.15 -2.57 -5.85
C GLY A 177 16.42 -3.85 -5.44
N PHE A 178 15.36 -4.22 -6.17
CA PHE A 178 14.56 -5.42 -5.90
C PHE A 178 15.41 -6.69 -5.92
N THR A 179 15.23 -7.51 -4.89
CA THR A 179 15.73 -8.88 -4.80
C THR A 179 14.55 -9.86 -4.80
N ALA A 180 14.79 -11.16 -4.92
CA ALA A 180 13.72 -12.15 -4.76
C ALA A 180 12.98 -12.03 -3.42
N ALA A 181 13.67 -11.65 -2.34
CA ALA A 181 13.03 -11.41 -1.05
C ALA A 181 12.17 -10.14 -1.05
N SER A 182 12.55 -9.11 -1.82
CA SER A 182 11.82 -7.85 -1.87
C SER A 182 10.41 -8.03 -2.43
N ILE A 183 10.29 -8.85 -3.48
CA ILE A 183 9.03 -9.15 -4.18
C ILE A 183 7.97 -9.75 -3.26
N LEU A 184 8.40 -10.45 -2.20
CA LEU A 184 7.56 -11.17 -1.24
C LEU A 184 7.39 -10.42 0.08
N ASN A 185 7.96 -9.22 0.20
CA ASN A 185 7.94 -8.47 1.46
C ASN A 185 6.97 -7.30 1.35
N PRO A 186 5.87 -7.27 2.14
CA PRO A 186 4.95 -6.16 2.14
C PRO A 186 5.61 -4.82 2.40
N MET A 187 6.70 -4.79 3.18
CA MET A 187 7.51 -3.58 3.45
C MET A 187 8.13 -2.93 2.21
N GLN A 188 8.07 -3.60 1.05
CA GLN A 188 8.60 -3.11 -0.23
C GLN A 188 7.49 -2.69 -1.20
N ALA A 189 6.22 -2.91 -0.84
CA ALA A 189 5.09 -2.51 -1.66
C ALA A 189 4.99 -0.98 -1.70
N ASP A 190 4.53 -0.46 -2.83
CA ASP A 190 4.34 0.97 -3.01
C ASP A 190 3.10 1.43 -2.24
N PRO A 191 3.22 2.21 -1.15
CA PRO A 191 2.07 2.58 -0.34
C PRO A 191 1.08 3.52 -1.07
N SER A 192 1.47 4.08 -2.23
CA SER A 192 0.58 4.90 -3.06
C SER A 192 -0.27 4.08 -4.03
N GLN A 193 0.11 2.83 -4.32
CA GLN A 193 -0.57 1.97 -5.28
C GLN A 193 -1.06 0.64 -4.70
N CYS A 194 -0.41 0.16 -3.64
CA CYS A 194 -0.66 -1.13 -3.01
C CYS A 194 -1.45 -0.99 -1.72
N LYS A 195 -2.30 -1.98 -1.46
CA LYS A 195 -3.05 -2.08 -0.21
C LYS A 195 -2.07 -2.40 0.94
N PRO A 196 -2.32 -1.91 2.16
CA PRO A 196 -1.55 -2.31 3.33
C PRO A 196 -1.45 -3.83 3.42
N GLY A 197 -0.24 -4.37 3.53
CA GLY A 197 0.01 -5.81 3.63
C GLY A 197 0.08 -6.56 2.30
N GLU A 198 -0.24 -5.94 1.16
CA GLU A 198 0.16 -6.52 -0.14
C GLU A 198 1.68 -6.57 -0.23
N THR A 199 2.20 -7.63 -0.86
CA THR A 199 3.56 -7.65 -1.38
C THR A 199 3.60 -6.95 -2.73
N PRO A 200 4.77 -6.52 -3.24
CA PRO A 200 4.87 -6.10 -4.64
C PRO A 200 4.22 -7.09 -5.61
N LEU A 201 4.39 -8.40 -5.36
CA LEU A 201 3.84 -9.48 -6.18
C LEU A 201 2.30 -9.49 -6.19
N THR A 202 1.67 -9.54 -5.02
CA THR A 202 0.20 -9.61 -4.92
C THR A 202 -0.44 -8.32 -5.45
N CYS A 203 0.20 -7.17 -5.19
CA CYS A 203 -0.24 -5.88 -5.69
C CYS A 203 -0.20 -5.81 -7.24
N GLU A 204 0.83 -6.35 -7.90
CA GLU A 204 0.90 -6.37 -9.38
C GLU A 204 -0.22 -7.23 -9.99
N TYR A 205 -0.57 -8.33 -9.32
CA TYR A 205 -1.67 -9.20 -9.75
C TYR A 205 -3.03 -8.51 -9.67
N ARG A 206 -3.23 -7.61 -8.69
CA ARG A 206 -4.43 -6.78 -8.61
C ARG A 206 -4.41 -5.66 -9.64
N LEU A 207 -3.29 -4.94 -9.79
CA LEU A 207 -3.18 -3.77 -10.65
C LEU A 207 -3.20 -4.13 -12.14
N HIS A 208 -2.53 -5.23 -12.53
CA HIS A 208 -2.30 -5.56 -13.93
C HIS A 208 -2.92 -6.89 -14.38
N ASN A 209 -3.29 -7.80 -13.47
CA ASN A 209 -3.94 -9.07 -13.79
C ASN A 209 -3.29 -9.87 -14.98
N PRO A 210 -1.99 -10.19 -14.92
CA PRO A 210 -1.27 -10.75 -16.07
C PRO A 210 -1.56 -12.23 -16.34
N ALA A 211 -1.57 -12.64 -17.61
CA ALA A 211 -1.54 -14.05 -18.03
C ALA A 211 -0.11 -14.58 -18.26
N PHE A 212 0.87 -13.70 -18.45
CA PHE A 212 2.28 -14.05 -18.64
C PHE A 212 3.16 -13.23 -17.69
N VAL A 213 4.21 -13.81 -17.12
CA VAL A 213 5.08 -13.09 -16.20
C VAL A 213 6.54 -13.36 -16.53
N PHE A 214 7.30 -12.33 -16.89
CA PHE A 214 8.75 -12.44 -16.97
C PHE A 214 9.36 -12.38 -15.58
N ILE A 215 10.28 -13.29 -15.27
CA ILE A 215 11.01 -13.31 -14.01
C ILE A 215 12.51 -13.21 -14.29
N THR A 216 13.10 -12.08 -13.93
CA THR A 216 14.51 -11.76 -14.20
C THR A 216 15.14 -11.00 -13.01
N LEU A 217 15.21 -11.64 -11.86
CA LEU A 217 15.84 -11.12 -10.65
C LEU A 217 17.33 -11.48 -10.63
N GLU A 218 18.21 -10.50 -10.84
CA GLU A 218 19.64 -10.74 -11.12
C GLU A 218 20.55 -10.40 -9.92
N THR A 219 20.05 -9.57 -9.00
CA THR A 219 20.84 -9.00 -7.90
C THR A 219 20.70 -9.79 -6.60
N TRP A 220 21.83 -10.07 -5.95
CA TRP A 220 21.87 -10.53 -4.57
C TRP A 220 23.02 -9.87 -3.80
N LEU A 221 22.67 -9.11 -2.75
CA LEU A 221 23.61 -8.18 -2.10
C LEU A 221 24.62 -8.85 -1.16
N ASN A 222 24.32 -10.05 -0.65
CA ASN A 222 25.21 -10.79 0.25
C ASN A 222 25.51 -12.21 -0.27
N PRO A 223 26.69 -12.45 -0.85
CA PRO A 223 27.11 -13.77 -1.32
C PRO A 223 27.03 -14.89 -0.26
N GLU A 224 27.05 -14.58 1.04
CA GLU A 224 26.92 -15.57 2.11
C GLU A 224 25.48 -16.11 2.27
N THR A 225 24.47 -15.34 1.84
CA THR A 225 23.05 -15.70 1.98
C THR A 225 22.39 -16.08 0.66
N VAL A 226 23.14 -16.13 -0.44
CA VAL A 226 22.65 -16.43 -1.80
C VAL A 226 21.95 -17.80 -1.88
N ASP A 227 22.24 -18.71 -0.96
CA ASP A 227 21.53 -20.00 -0.86
C ASP A 227 20.01 -19.82 -0.58
N ARG A 228 19.58 -18.65 -0.06
CA ARG A 228 18.16 -18.29 0.13
C ARG A 228 17.48 -17.80 -1.15
N TYR A 229 18.23 -17.39 -2.17
CA TYR A 229 17.68 -16.92 -3.44
C TYR A 229 16.79 -17.98 -4.09
N GLU A 230 17.22 -19.25 -4.07
CA GLU A 230 16.44 -20.35 -4.66
C GLU A 230 15.08 -20.49 -3.97
N SER A 231 15.02 -20.40 -2.64
CA SER A 231 13.76 -20.52 -1.89
C SER A 231 12.77 -19.41 -2.25
N TYR A 232 13.22 -18.14 -2.26
CA TYR A 232 12.33 -17.02 -2.63
C TYR A 232 11.93 -17.06 -4.10
N LEU A 233 12.86 -17.40 -5.00
CA LEU A 233 12.53 -17.53 -6.42
C LEU A 233 11.50 -18.66 -6.63
N ARG A 234 11.62 -19.75 -5.87
CA ARG A 234 10.65 -20.85 -5.90
C ARG A 234 9.27 -20.36 -5.46
N GLU A 235 9.19 -19.67 -4.32
CA GLU A 235 7.93 -19.11 -3.82
C GLU A 235 7.28 -18.16 -4.83
N ILE A 236 8.05 -17.27 -5.47
CA ILE A 236 7.54 -16.41 -6.55
C ILE A 236 7.01 -17.25 -7.72
N VAL A 237 7.75 -18.25 -8.19
CA VAL A 237 7.34 -19.11 -9.32
C VAL A 237 6.09 -19.90 -8.98
N GLU A 238 6.01 -20.47 -7.77
CA GLU A 238 4.83 -21.20 -7.30
C GLU A 238 3.62 -20.29 -7.21
N TYR A 239 3.76 -19.07 -6.67
CA TYR A 239 2.71 -18.08 -6.66
C TYR A 239 2.20 -17.78 -8.08
N VAL A 240 3.11 -17.50 -9.01
CA VAL A 240 2.76 -17.18 -10.41
C VAL A 240 1.99 -18.33 -11.08
N ILE A 241 2.42 -19.57 -10.85
CA ILE A 241 1.77 -20.78 -11.38
C ILE A 241 0.39 -21.03 -10.74
N GLN A 242 0.28 -20.87 -9.42
CA GLN A 242 -0.97 -21.07 -8.67
C GLN A 242 -2.05 -20.06 -9.10
N HIS A 243 -1.63 -18.83 -9.39
CA HIS A 243 -2.48 -17.75 -9.88
C HIS A 243 -2.65 -17.76 -11.41
N GLY A 244 -2.27 -18.87 -12.06
CA GLY A 244 -2.63 -19.17 -13.44
C GLY A 244 -1.89 -18.36 -14.51
N SER A 245 -0.80 -17.67 -14.16
CA SER A 245 0.02 -16.95 -15.15
C SER A 245 1.21 -17.80 -15.56
N VAL A 246 1.63 -17.71 -16.82
CA VAL A 246 2.76 -18.47 -17.36
C VAL A 246 4.08 -17.78 -17.01
N PRO A 247 4.93 -18.36 -16.14
CA PRO A 247 6.23 -17.77 -15.83
C PRO A 247 7.24 -18.00 -16.97
N ILE A 248 8.00 -16.97 -17.32
CA ILE A 248 9.10 -17.02 -18.29
C ILE A 248 10.36 -16.52 -17.59
N LEU A 249 11.26 -17.43 -17.26
CA LEU A 249 12.49 -17.12 -16.53
C LEU A 249 13.60 -16.71 -17.50
N LEU A 250 14.47 -15.80 -17.07
CA LEU A 250 15.68 -15.43 -17.80
C LEU A 250 16.91 -15.57 -16.90
N THR A 251 17.97 -16.19 -17.41
CA THR A 251 19.27 -16.15 -16.74
C THR A 251 19.92 -14.77 -16.86
N LYS A 252 20.89 -14.46 -16.01
CA LYS A 252 21.63 -13.19 -16.05
C LYS A 252 22.99 -13.31 -16.73
N ALA A 253 23.50 -12.21 -17.29
CA ALA A 253 24.75 -12.20 -18.06
C ALA A 253 26.03 -12.13 -17.21
N ASP A 254 25.99 -11.47 -16.06
CA ASP A 254 27.17 -11.23 -15.23
C ASP A 254 27.52 -12.47 -14.36
N SER A 255 28.52 -12.33 -13.52
CA SER A 255 28.98 -13.34 -12.54
C SER A 255 29.32 -12.69 -11.19
N SER A 256 28.63 -11.61 -10.82
CA SER A 256 28.92 -10.83 -9.61
C SER A 256 28.65 -11.58 -8.30
N GLU A 257 27.77 -12.59 -8.32
CA GLU A 257 27.26 -13.35 -7.18
C GLU A 257 28.11 -14.58 -6.78
N THR A 258 29.28 -14.79 -7.38
CA THR A 258 30.01 -16.05 -7.24
C THR A 258 30.46 -16.35 -5.80
N LYS A 259 30.28 -17.59 -5.34
CA LYS A 259 30.82 -18.12 -4.07
C LYS A 259 31.93 -19.11 -4.40
N ASP A 260 33.13 -18.88 -3.88
CA ASP A 260 34.33 -19.66 -4.19
C ASP A 260 34.59 -19.84 -5.71
N GLY A 261 34.21 -18.83 -6.51
CA GLY A 261 34.34 -18.84 -7.98
C GLY A 261 33.24 -19.61 -8.72
N VAL A 262 32.21 -20.09 -8.03
CA VAL A 262 31.06 -20.81 -8.60
C VAL A 262 29.85 -19.89 -8.67
N GLN A 263 29.15 -19.87 -9.81
CA GLN A 263 27.89 -19.13 -9.96
C GLN A 263 26.77 -19.83 -9.19
N ILE A 264 25.83 -19.07 -8.60
CA ILE A 264 24.74 -19.64 -7.79
C ILE A 264 23.36 -19.27 -8.34
N ILE A 265 23.17 -18.03 -8.80
CA ILE A 265 21.85 -17.56 -9.27
C ILE A 265 21.42 -18.28 -10.55
N ASN A 266 22.24 -18.29 -11.61
CA ASN A 266 21.87 -18.94 -12.88
C ASN A 266 21.56 -20.44 -12.74
N PRO A 267 22.35 -21.25 -12.01
CA PRO A 267 21.98 -22.63 -11.71
C PRO A 267 20.64 -22.75 -11.00
N ALA A 268 20.34 -21.91 -10.00
CA ALA A 268 19.08 -21.93 -9.27
C ALA A 268 17.88 -21.59 -10.18
N ILE A 269 17.99 -20.54 -10.98
CA ILE A 269 16.99 -20.15 -12.00
C ILE A 269 16.71 -21.33 -12.94
N ALA A 270 17.77 -21.94 -13.48
CA ALA A 270 17.63 -23.04 -14.43
C ALA A 270 17.04 -24.31 -13.81
N LYS A 271 17.43 -24.60 -12.56
CA LYS A 271 16.91 -25.73 -11.79
C LYS A 271 15.41 -25.59 -11.56
N ILE A 272 14.96 -24.43 -11.06
CA ILE A 272 13.53 -24.14 -10.84
C ILE A 272 12.76 -24.23 -12.16
N ALA A 273 13.26 -23.62 -13.24
CA ALA A 273 12.60 -23.71 -14.54
C ALA A 273 12.43 -25.16 -15.03
N TYR A 274 13.45 -26.00 -14.81
CA TYR A 274 13.39 -27.42 -15.15
C TYR A 274 12.40 -28.19 -14.27
N GLU A 275 12.40 -27.93 -12.96
CA GLU A 275 11.52 -28.60 -11.98
C GLU A 275 10.05 -28.37 -12.30
N TYR A 276 9.64 -27.14 -12.58
CA TYR A 276 8.25 -26.82 -12.90
C TYR A 276 7.91 -26.96 -14.40
N ASP A 277 8.87 -27.37 -15.23
CA ASP A 277 8.73 -27.47 -16.69
C ASP A 277 8.23 -26.18 -17.36
N ILE A 278 8.80 -25.05 -16.95
CA ILE A 278 8.44 -23.71 -17.42
C ILE A 278 9.54 -23.10 -18.30
N PRO A 279 9.19 -22.16 -19.19
CA PRO A 279 10.14 -21.53 -20.11
C PRO A 279 11.34 -20.87 -19.42
N LEU A 280 12.54 -21.20 -19.88
CA LEU A 280 13.79 -20.52 -19.52
C LEU A 280 14.51 -19.99 -20.76
N VAL A 281 14.71 -18.68 -20.82
CA VAL A 281 15.65 -18.06 -21.76
C VAL A 281 17.05 -18.12 -21.17
N ASN A 282 17.93 -18.91 -21.80
CA ASN A 282 19.34 -18.98 -21.39
C ASN A 282 20.13 -17.79 -21.96
N PHE A 283 19.85 -16.61 -21.43
CA PHE A 283 20.47 -15.35 -21.82
C PHE A 283 21.98 -15.35 -21.57
N LYS A 284 22.46 -15.94 -20.46
CA LYS A 284 23.90 -16.13 -20.20
C LYS A 284 24.61 -16.81 -21.37
N ARG A 285 24.04 -17.89 -21.90
CA ARG A 285 24.57 -18.59 -23.07
C ARG A 285 24.49 -17.71 -24.33
N ALA A 286 23.44 -16.91 -24.46
CA ALA A 286 23.18 -16.09 -25.64
C ALA A 286 24.14 -14.90 -25.81
N VAL A 287 24.76 -14.42 -24.74
CA VAL A 287 25.63 -13.22 -24.79
C VAL A 287 27.11 -13.53 -24.88
N GLN A 288 27.51 -14.80 -24.90
CA GLN A 288 28.93 -15.19 -24.84
C GLN A 288 29.78 -14.63 -26.01
N TYR A 289 29.16 -14.30 -27.14
CA TYR A 289 29.83 -13.72 -28.30
C TYR A 289 29.91 -12.18 -28.28
N LEU A 290 29.15 -11.53 -27.41
CA LEU A 290 29.12 -10.07 -27.32
C LEU A 290 30.41 -9.56 -26.66
N PRO A 291 30.87 -8.34 -26.99
CA PRO A 291 31.94 -7.68 -26.27
C PRO A 291 31.68 -7.70 -24.76
N ASN A 292 32.69 -8.08 -23.99
CA ASN A 292 32.60 -8.21 -22.54
C ASN A 292 31.38 -9.03 -22.07
N TYR A 293 30.97 -10.04 -22.85
CA TYR A 293 29.83 -10.91 -22.57
C TYR A 293 28.50 -10.17 -22.40
N GLY A 294 28.34 -9.02 -23.06
CA GLY A 294 27.14 -8.18 -22.98
C GLY A 294 27.11 -7.24 -21.77
N ILE A 295 28.20 -7.15 -21.00
CA ILE A 295 28.33 -6.27 -19.83
C ILE A 295 29.01 -4.95 -20.24
N ASP A 296 28.51 -3.83 -19.73
CA ASP A 296 29.16 -2.54 -19.92
C ASP A 296 30.47 -2.47 -19.12
N SER A 297 31.59 -2.35 -19.83
CA SER A 297 32.92 -2.27 -19.22
C SER A 297 33.25 -0.90 -18.61
N ALA A 298 32.45 0.13 -18.90
CA ALA A 298 32.58 1.46 -18.31
C ALA A 298 31.83 1.60 -16.96
N ARG A 299 31.07 0.57 -16.57
CA ARG A 299 30.23 0.53 -15.37
C ARG A 299 30.71 -0.53 -14.38
N GLU A 300 29.97 -0.67 -13.30
CA GLU A 300 30.17 -1.51 -12.11
C GLU A 300 30.14 -3.04 -12.36
N GLY A 301 30.28 -3.48 -13.62
CA GLY A 301 30.57 -4.87 -13.97
C GLY A 301 29.39 -5.85 -13.94
N PHE A 302 28.16 -5.36 -13.73
CA PHE A 302 26.95 -6.18 -13.82
C PHE A 302 25.89 -5.62 -14.76
N HIS A 303 25.86 -4.30 -14.98
CA HIS A 303 24.93 -3.68 -15.91
C HIS A 303 25.25 -4.09 -17.35
N LEU A 304 24.19 -4.39 -18.10
CA LEU A 304 24.31 -4.72 -19.51
C LEU A 304 24.77 -3.51 -20.34
N SER A 305 25.53 -3.78 -21.40
CA SER A 305 25.72 -2.83 -22.49
C SER A 305 24.41 -2.70 -23.28
N GLN A 306 24.31 -1.68 -24.14
CA GLN A 306 23.15 -1.56 -25.03
C GLN A 306 22.90 -2.83 -25.87
N GLU A 307 23.97 -3.42 -26.42
CA GLU A 307 23.88 -4.68 -27.18
C GLU A 307 23.39 -5.85 -26.30
N GLY A 308 23.76 -5.84 -25.01
CA GLY A 308 23.26 -6.79 -24.02
C GLY A 308 21.76 -6.63 -23.75
N TYR A 309 21.31 -5.39 -23.51
CA TYR A 309 19.89 -5.08 -23.33
C TYR A 309 19.07 -5.44 -24.57
N ASP A 310 19.49 -5.02 -25.77
CA ASP A 310 18.81 -5.33 -27.02
C ASP A 310 18.66 -6.84 -27.20
N ARG A 311 19.72 -7.60 -26.92
CA ARG A 311 19.70 -9.06 -27.01
C ARG A 311 18.75 -9.69 -26.00
N LYS A 312 18.73 -9.19 -24.76
CA LYS A 312 17.83 -9.68 -23.69
C LYS A 312 16.37 -9.47 -24.06
N ASN A 313 16.03 -8.25 -24.48
CA ASN A 313 14.69 -7.84 -24.89
C ASN A 313 14.16 -8.68 -26.06
N LEU A 314 14.95 -8.85 -27.12
CA LEU A 314 14.53 -9.65 -28.29
C LEU A 314 14.30 -11.12 -27.93
N LEU A 315 15.14 -11.70 -27.07
CA LEU A 315 14.95 -13.08 -26.62
C LEU A 315 13.72 -13.24 -25.72
N ALA A 316 13.45 -12.27 -24.85
CA ALA A 316 12.24 -12.23 -24.02
C ALA A 316 10.98 -12.17 -24.92
N LEU A 317 10.96 -11.27 -25.90
CA LEU A 317 9.87 -11.15 -26.86
C LEU A 317 9.65 -12.44 -27.67
N GLN A 318 10.74 -13.08 -28.12
CA GLN A 318 10.65 -14.39 -28.79
C GLN A 318 10.07 -15.47 -27.87
N ALA A 319 10.43 -15.48 -26.59
CA ALA A 319 9.93 -16.47 -25.63
C ALA A 319 8.44 -16.28 -25.39
N LEU A 320 8.00 -15.04 -25.20
CA LEU A 320 6.59 -14.68 -25.07
C LEU A 320 5.79 -15.10 -26.32
N TYR A 321 6.29 -14.75 -27.52
CA TYR A 321 5.66 -15.15 -28.78
C TYR A 321 5.52 -16.67 -28.88
N PHE A 322 6.58 -17.45 -28.61
CA PHE A 322 6.50 -18.90 -28.71
C PHE A 322 5.58 -19.54 -27.67
N ALA A 323 5.52 -18.97 -26.45
CA ALA A 323 4.61 -19.44 -25.41
C ALA A 323 3.16 -19.19 -25.82
N TRP A 324 2.85 -17.95 -26.25
CA TRP A 324 1.56 -17.55 -26.76
C TRP A 324 1.11 -18.41 -27.96
N GLN A 325 1.97 -18.61 -28.95
CA GLN A 325 1.66 -19.45 -30.12
C GLN A 325 1.40 -20.92 -29.78
N LYS A 326 2.15 -21.49 -28.82
CA LYS A 326 1.91 -22.86 -28.34
C LYS A 326 0.51 -22.96 -27.73
N ILE A 327 0.12 -21.98 -26.93
CA ILE A 327 -1.20 -21.91 -26.30
C ILE A 327 -2.31 -21.78 -27.36
N GLU A 328 -2.21 -20.81 -28.27
CA GLU A 328 -3.16 -20.59 -29.37
C GLU A 328 -3.33 -21.84 -30.25
N THR A 329 -2.22 -22.50 -30.60
CA THR A 329 -2.26 -23.73 -31.41
C THR A 329 -2.98 -24.87 -30.67
N ASP A 330 -2.76 -25.01 -29.37
CA ASP A 330 -3.41 -26.07 -28.59
C ASP A 330 -4.91 -25.81 -28.39
N LEU A 331 -5.29 -24.55 -28.13
CA LEU A 331 -6.68 -24.12 -28.00
C LEU A 331 -7.46 -24.26 -29.31
N THR A 332 -6.83 -23.98 -30.45
CA THR A 332 -7.45 -24.16 -31.78
C THR A 332 -7.61 -25.63 -32.17
N LEU A 333 -6.73 -26.52 -31.70
CA LEU A 333 -6.83 -27.98 -31.88
C LEU A 333 -7.86 -28.65 -30.96
N SER A 334 -8.33 -27.95 -29.92
CA SER A 334 -9.21 -28.50 -28.87
C SER A 334 -10.68 -28.02 -28.93
N SER A 335 -11.14 -27.38 -30.01
CA SER A 335 -12.55 -26.97 -30.15
C SER A 335 -13.28 -27.63 -31.35
N PRO A 336 -14.57 -28.03 -31.19
CA PRO A 336 -15.61 -27.07 -30.87
C PRO A 336 -16.44 -27.41 -29.63
N SER A 337 -16.54 -26.46 -28.70
CA SER A 337 -17.82 -26.07 -28.10
C SER A 337 -17.67 -24.71 -27.45
N SER A 338 -18.68 -23.87 -27.67
CA SER A 338 -18.80 -22.50 -27.18
C SER A 338 -18.53 -22.40 -25.68
N LEU A 339 -17.42 -21.74 -25.31
CA LEU A 339 -17.30 -21.12 -24.00
C LEU A 339 -17.99 -19.75 -24.11
N THR A 340 -19.21 -19.71 -23.61
CA THR A 340 -19.88 -18.45 -23.28
C THR A 340 -19.25 -17.98 -21.97
N PRO A 341 -18.79 -16.73 -21.83
CA PRO A 341 -18.35 -16.24 -20.53
C PRO A 341 -19.56 -16.24 -19.58
N THR A 342 -19.55 -17.13 -18.61
CA THR A 342 -20.49 -17.11 -17.48
C THR A 342 -19.79 -16.42 -16.33
N ALA A 343 -19.87 -15.09 -16.30
CA ALA A 343 -19.83 -14.38 -15.03
C ALA A 343 -21.29 -14.18 -14.60
N THR A 344 -21.85 -15.18 -13.95
CA THR A 344 -23.00 -14.95 -13.08
C THR A 344 -22.44 -14.85 -11.68
N ILE A 345 -22.27 -13.62 -11.20
CA ILE A 345 -22.15 -13.35 -9.78
C ILE A 345 -23.36 -14.02 -9.13
N ALA A 346 -23.12 -15.07 -8.35
CA ALA A 346 -24.12 -15.58 -7.43
C ALA A 346 -24.52 -14.39 -6.53
N PRO A 347 -25.81 -14.11 -6.33
CA PRO A 347 -26.20 -13.18 -5.29
C PRO A 347 -25.60 -13.70 -3.99
N ILE A 348 -24.78 -12.87 -3.36
CA ILE A 348 -24.45 -12.99 -1.94
C ILE A 348 -25.78 -13.31 -1.24
N PRO A 349 -25.88 -14.37 -0.43
CA PRO A 349 -27.07 -14.58 0.36
C PRO A 349 -27.31 -13.29 1.14
N SER A 350 -28.42 -12.61 0.88
CA SER A 350 -28.86 -11.52 1.75
C SER A 350 -28.94 -12.11 3.16
N ALA A 351 -27.97 -11.76 3.99
CA ALA A 351 -27.96 -12.14 5.38
C ALA A 351 -29.28 -11.67 5.99
N LEU A 352 -29.92 -12.57 6.70
CA LEU A 352 -31.16 -12.32 7.41
C LEU A 352 -31.05 -11.04 8.26
N ASP A 353 -32.15 -10.29 8.25
CA ASP A 353 -32.59 -9.11 9.02
C ASP A 353 -32.30 -9.08 10.54
N SER A 354 -31.07 -9.37 10.99
CA SER A 354 -30.66 -9.15 12.37
C SER A 354 -29.31 -8.46 12.41
N ALA A 355 -29.32 -7.17 12.73
CA ALA A 355 -28.12 -6.42 13.06
C ALA A 355 -27.33 -7.16 14.16
N PRO A 356 -26.00 -7.32 14.03
CA PRO A 356 -25.19 -7.93 15.07
C PRO A 356 -25.32 -7.10 16.36
N SER A 357 -25.53 -7.77 17.50
CA SER A 357 -25.53 -7.09 18.80
C SER A 357 -24.10 -6.79 19.24
N ALA A 358 -23.80 -5.53 19.51
CA ALA A 358 -22.52 -5.12 20.09
C ALA A 358 -22.51 -5.44 21.59
N GLU A 359 -22.07 -6.65 21.95
CA GLU A 359 -21.81 -7.05 23.33
C GLU A 359 -20.30 -7.13 23.55
N LEU A 360 -19.84 -6.54 24.67
CA LEU A 360 -18.43 -6.60 25.05
C LEU A 360 -18.04 -8.02 25.44
N LEU A 361 -16.91 -8.51 24.93
CA LEU A 361 -16.30 -9.78 25.36
C LEU A 361 -15.74 -9.67 26.78
N ALA A 362 -15.18 -8.51 27.10
CA ALA A 362 -14.58 -8.19 28.38
C ALA A 362 -14.75 -6.71 28.71
N ASN A 363 -14.93 -6.40 29.99
CA ASN A 363 -14.87 -5.04 30.50
C ASN A 363 -13.55 -4.85 31.26
N PRO A 364 -12.55 -4.17 30.69
CA PRO A 364 -11.25 -3.98 31.32
C PRO A 364 -11.35 -3.05 32.54
N ASP A 365 -10.56 -3.31 33.59
CA ASP A 365 -10.39 -2.36 34.69
C ASP A 365 -9.43 -1.25 34.26
N CYS A 366 -9.96 -0.08 33.95
CA CYS A 366 -9.22 1.04 33.38
C CYS A 366 -9.10 2.22 34.36
N ALA A 367 -8.93 1.95 35.65
CA ALA A 367 -8.87 2.99 36.68
C ALA A 367 -7.83 4.09 36.41
N ASP A 368 -6.73 3.77 35.70
CA ASP A 368 -5.66 4.70 35.34
C ASP A 368 -5.66 5.12 33.85
N GLY A 369 -6.72 4.77 33.11
CA GLY A 369 -6.94 5.14 31.71
C GLY A 369 -6.39 4.11 30.71
N CYS A 370 -7.30 3.42 30.02
CA CYS A 370 -6.95 2.49 28.92
C CYS A 370 -6.74 3.22 27.59
N ILE A 371 -5.93 2.62 26.73
CA ILE A 371 -5.81 3.00 25.32
C ILE A 371 -6.64 2.02 24.50
N TYR A 372 -7.64 2.51 23.78
CA TYR A 372 -8.48 1.68 22.92
C TYR A 372 -8.08 1.86 21.47
N PHE A 373 -8.08 0.77 20.72
CA PHE A 373 -7.78 0.80 19.30
C PHE A 373 -8.47 -0.32 18.54
N GLY A 374 -8.80 -0.06 17.27
CA GLY A 374 -9.20 -1.10 16.32
C GLY A 374 -7.97 -1.72 15.67
N LEU A 375 -8.01 -3.04 15.42
CA LEU A 375 -7.00 -3.72 14.62
C LEU A 375 -7.60 -4.18 13.30
N ALA A 376 -6.89 -3.93 12.22
CA ALA A 376 -7.18 -4.52 10.92
C ALA A 376 -6.05 -5.45 10.51
N GLN A 377 -6.41 -6.57 9.91
CA GLN A 377 -5.48 -7.52 9.31
C GLN A 377 -5.56 -7.42 7.79
N SER A 378 -4.43 -7.69 7.14
CA SER A 378 -4.33 -7.89 5.71
C SER A 378 -3.86 -9.30 5.43
N GLN A 379 -4.67 -10.04 4.67
CA GLN A 379 -4.27 -11.28 4.04
C GLN A 379 -4.24 -11.04 2.52
N ASP A 380 -3.03 -10.97 1.94
CA ASP A 380 -2.82 -10.70 0.51
C ASP A 380 -3.52 -9.45 -0.06
N GLY A 381 -3.75 -8.44 0.78
CA GLY A 381 -4.44 -7.20 0.42
C GLY A 381 -5.95 -7.22 0.70
N ASP A 382 -6.53 -8.35 1.10
CA ASP A 382 -7.88 -8.37 1.62
C ASP A 382 -7.86 -7.94 3.09
N LEU A 383 -8.60 -6.87 3.39
CA LEU A 383 -8.60 -6.19 4.67
C LEU A 383 -9.83 -6.57 5.47
N SER A 384 -9.62 -7.06 6.70
CA SER A 384 -10.67 -7.39 7.67
C SER A 384 -10.39 -6.68 9.00
N SER A 385 -11.44 -6.47 9.81
CA SER A 385 -11.27 -5.98 11.17
C SER A 385 -11.14 -7.15 12.14
N GLU A 386 -10.09 -7.15 12.94
CA GLU A 386 -9.79 -8.12 14.01
C GLU A 386 -10.49 -7.78 15.33
N GLY A 387 -11.26 -6.69 15.37
CA GLY A 387 -11.98 -6.24 16.54
C GLY A 387 -11.35 -5.03 17.22
N VAL A 388 -11.89 -4.72 18.40
CA VAL A 388 -11.45 -3.58 19.22
C VAL A 388 -10.77 -4.09 20.48
N PHE A 389 -9.63 -3.50 20.78
CA PHE A 389 -8.77 -3.86 21.89
C PHE A 389 -8.62 -2.70 22.87
N ALA A 390 -8.40 -3.03 24.14
CA ALA A 390 -8.03 -2.14 25.21
C ALA A 390 -6.65 -2.54 25.74
N TYR A 391 -5.72 -1.60 25.78
CA TYR A 391 -4.42 -1.75 26.39
C TYR A 391 -4.38 -0.97 27.71
N GLU A 392 -4.16 -1.66 28.81
CA GLU A 392 -3.98 -1.06 30.13
C GLU A 392 -2.49 -0.73 30.30
N TYR A 393 -2.20 0.58 30.45
CA TYR A 393 -0.84 1.10 30.37
C TYR A 393 0.06 0.67 31.56
N ASN A 394 -0.47 0.60 32.78
CA ASN A 394 0.34 0.34 33.98
C ASN A 394 0.70 -1.14 34.18
N ASN A 395 -0.25 -2.03 33.90
CA ASN A 395 -0.16 -3.49 34.00
C ASN A 395 0.32 -4.12 32.69
N LYS A 396 0.36 -3.35 31.59
CA LYS A 396 0.79 -3.78 30.26
C LYS A 396 -0.05 -4.94 29.72
N GLU A 397 -1.35 -4.91 30.02
CA GLU A 397 -2.29 -5.95 29.63
C GLU A 397 -3.05 -5.54 28.37
N LEU A 398 -3.10 -6.44 27.38
CA LEU A 398 -3.90 -6.26 26.17
C LEU A 398 -5.15 -7.14 26.25
N ILE A 399 -6.32 -6.54 26.12
CA ILE A 399 -7.62 -7.19 26.26
C ILE A 399 -8.44 -6.91 25.00
N GLN A 400 -8.91 -7.95 24.32
CA GLN A 400 -9.90 -7.80 23.25
C GLN A 400 -11.26 -7.55 23.88
N ILE A 401 -11.88 -6.40 23.54
CA ILE A 401 -13.17 -5.99 24.13
C ILE A 401 -14.33 -6.20 23.16
N LEU A 402 -14.07 -6.22 21.85
CA LEU A 402 -15.04 -6.58 20.81
C LEU A 402 -14.40 -7.56 19.82
N PRO A 403 -15.17 -8.53 19.30
CA PRO A 403 -14.67 -9.57 18.40
C PRO A 403 -14.35 -9.01 17.01
N GLU A 404 -13.78 -9.88 16.17
CA GLU A 404 -13.65 -9.69 14.72
C GLU A 404 -14.95 -9.16 14.09
N GLY A 405 -14.81 -8.31 13.07
CA GLY A 405 -15.92 -7.66 12.38
C GLY A 405 -16.40 -6.35 13.02
N PHE A 406 -15.90 -5.98 14.20
CA PHE A 406 -16.07 -4.65 14.79
C PHE A 406 -14.83 -3.78 14.59
N ASP A 407 -15.00 -2.51 14.26
CA ASP A 407 -13.89 -1.54 14.20
C ASP A 407 -14.17 -0.32 15.09
N LEU A 408 -13.10 0.29 15.59
CA LEU A 408 -13.18 1.49 16.43
C LEU A 408 -13.31 2.71 15.52
N GLN A 409 -14.30 3.56 15.77
CA GLN A 409 -14.42 4.85 15.10
C GLN A 409 -13.85 5.95 15.98
N ASP A 410 -14.31 6.09 17.22
CA ASP A 410 -13.84 7.17 18.09
C ASP A 410 -14.09 6.88 19.57
N ILE A 411 -13.44 7.62 20.45
CA ILE A 411 -13.63 7.56 21.91
C ILE A 411 -14.13 8.91 22.39
N HIS A 412 -15.24 8.91 23.13
CA HIS A 412 -15.78 10.15 23.67
C HIS A 412 -14.78 10.78 24.64
N SER A 413 -14.75 12.12 24.67
CA SER A 413 -13.92 12.91 25.58
C SER A 413 -14.16 12.63 27.08
N ASN A 414 -15.22 11.89 27.43
CA ASN A 414 -15.57 11.52 28.81
C ASN A 414 -14.87 10.23 29.25
N GLY A 415 -14.19 9.54 28.33
CA GLY A 415 -13.48 8.29 28.56
C GLY A 415 -14.39 7.06 28.76
N ARG A 416 -15.70 7.15 28.56
CA ARG A 416 -16.65 6.08 28.91
C ARG A 416 -17.41 5.52 27.72
N ASP A 417 -17.51 6.28 26.63
CA ASP A 417 -18.30 5.88 25.48
C ASP A 417 -17.42 5.68 24.24
N LEU A 418 -17.55 4.52 23.60
CA LEU A 418 -16.92 4.20 22.33
C LEU A 418 -17.92 4.36 21.19
N LEU A 419 -17.49 4.93 20.06
CA LEU A 419 -18.13 4.74 18.77
C LEU A 419 -17.44 3.58 18.06
N VAL A 420 -18.22 2.57 17.73
CA VAL A 420 -17.74 1.39 16.98
C VAL A 420 -18.72 1.06 15.88
N ASN A 421 -18.25 0.41 14.84
CA ASN A 421 -19.12 -0.11 13.79
C ASN A 421 -18.89 -1.60 13.58
N SER A 422 -19.94 -2.28 13.10
CA SER A 422 -19.83 -3.59 12.47
C SER A 422 -20.55 -3.51 11.14
N GLU A 423 -19.79 -3.65 10.05
CA GLU A 423 -20.25 -3.29 8.70
C GLU A 423 -20.97 -1.92 8.74
N ASN A 424 -22.16 -1.83 8.13
CA ASN A 424 -22.99 -0.64 8.04
C ASN A 424 -23.76 -0.26 9.33
N PHE A 425 -23.49 -0.91 10.45
CA PHE A 425 -24.13 -0.62 11.72
C PHE A 425 -23.18 0.14 12.64
N LEU A 426 -23.55 1.36 13.03
CA LEU A 426 -22.81 2.20 13.98
C LEU A 426 -23.44 2.12 15.37
N TYR A 427 -22.62 1.93 16.39
CA TYR A 427 -23.03 1.80 17.79
C TYR A 427 -22.30 2.78 18.69
N ALA A 428 -22.98 3.26 19.73
CA ALA A 428 -22.36 3.78 20.93
C ALA A 428 -22.32 2.68 21.99
N ILE A 429 -21.16 2.43 22.59
CA ILE A 429 -20.98 1.47 23.69
C ILE A 429 -20.54 2.23 24.93
N ASN A 430 -21.31 2.09 26.02
CA ASN A 430 -20.94 2.60 27.32
C ASN A 430 -20.13 1.55 28.09
N LEU A 431 -18.90 1.88 28.45
CA LEU A 431 -17.96 0.98 29.12
C LEU A 431 -18.34 0.74 30.60
N ASP A 432 -18.94 1.72 31.28
CA ASP A 432 -19.29 1.62 32.71
C ASP A 432 -20.34 0.53 32.98
N ASN A 433 -21.35 0.42 32.11
CA ASN A 433 -22.48 -0.50 32.28
C ASN A 433 -22.57 -1.57 31.18
N SER A 434 -21.62 -1.57 30.24
CA SER A 434 -21.54 -2.49 29.10
C SER A 434 -22.80 -2.48 28.21
N SER A 435 -23.56 -1.38 28.21
CA SER A 435 -24.71 -1.23 27.33
C SER A 435 -24.29 -0.70 25.96
N SER A 436 -25.00 -1.14 24.93
CA SER A 436 -24.82 -0.64 23.57
C SER A 436 -26.12 -0.05 23.03
N LYS A 437 -25.97 0.96 22.16
CA LYS A 437 -27.06 1.66 21.49
C LYS A 437 -26.74 1.75 20.01
N LEU A 438 -27.61 1.19 19.18
CA LEU A 438 -27.54 1.37 17.73
C LEU A 438 -27.84 2.83 17.38
N LEU A 439 -26.93 3.45 16.62
CA LEU A 439 -27.00 4.84 16.19
C LEU A 439 -27.44 4.97 14.73
N SER A 440 -26.95 4.09 13.85
CA SER A 440 -27.31 4.06 12.44
C SER A 440 -27.17 2.65 11.87
N SER A 441 -28.04 2.29 10.92
CA SER A 441 -27.94 1.08 10.10
C SER A 441 -27.52 1.36 8.66
N THR A 442 -27.17 2.61 8.35
CA THR A 442 -26.76 3.07 7.01
C THR A 442 -25.35 3.66 7.05
N PHE A 443 -24.55 3.30 8.06
CA PHE A 443 -23.20 3.82 8.24
C PHE A 443 -22.29 3.42 7.07
N TYR A 444 -21.50 4.36 6.57
CA TYR A 444 -20.48 4.07 5.56
C TYR A 444 -19.23 3.49 6.23
N TRP A 445 -19.00 2.20 6.03
CA TRP A 445 -18.01 1.44 6.81
C TRP A 445 -16.69 1.17 6.10
N LEU A 446 -16.60 1.47 4.80
CA LEU A 446 -15.39 1.22 4.01
C LEU A 446 -14.25 2.21 4.32
N GLY A 447 -14.53 3.32 4.99
CA GLY A 447 -13.55 4.36 5.30
C GLY A 447 -12.90 4.22 6.67
N GLU A 448 -11.62 4.61 6.79
CA GLU A 448 -10.82 4.52 8.04
C GLU A 448 -11.43 5.29 9.21
N GLN A 449 -12.00 6.46 8.97
CA GLN A 449 -12.66 7.25 10.00
C GLN A 449 -13.94 7.77 9.39
N SER A 450 -15.07 7.14 9.69
CA SER A 450 -16.36 7.48 9.10
C SER A 450 -17.38 7.97 10.13
N ALA A 451 -17.05 7.90 11.43
CA ALA A 451 -17.78 8.59 12.50
C ALA A 451 -16.84 9.18 13.55
N TYR A 452 -17.21 10.28 14.21
CA TYR A 452 -16.49 10.83 15.37
C TYR A 452 -17.43 11.62 16.30
N TRP A 453 -17.04 11.80 17.56
CA TRP A 453 -17.75 12.60 18.55
C TRP A 453 -17.47 14.10 18.40
N THR A 454 -18.48 14.93 18.64
CA THR A 454 -18.32 16.39 18.68
C THR A 454 -18.20 16.87 20.13
N GLU A 455 -17.27 17.78 20.43
CA GLU A 455 -16.96 18.24 21.80
C GLU A 455 -17.99 19.22 22.42
N ASN A 456 -19.29 18.96 22.30
CA ASN A 456 -20.32 19.76 23.00
C ASN A 456 -20.93 18.96 24.17
N ASP A 457 -20.41 19.23 25.38
CA ASP A 457 -20.64 18.64 26.71
C ASP A 457 -22.09 18.47 27.23
N SER A 458 -23.13 18.57 26.39
CA SER A 458 -24.53 18.46 26.87
C SER A 458 -25.43 17.51 26.09
N GLU A 459 -25.05 17.05 24.90
CA GLU A 459 -25.84 16.11 24.09
C GLU A 459 -24.91 15.13 23.35
N GLU A 460 -25.28 13.84 23.28
CA GLU A 460 -24.63 12.81 22.44
C GLU A 460 -24.67 13.24 20.96
N LYS A 461 -23.72 14.08 20.54
CA LYS A 461 -23.61 14.56 19.17
C LYS A 461 -22.37 13.96 18.53
N PHE A 462 -22.60 13.20 17.48
CA PHE A 462 -21.58 12.60 16.63
C PHE A 462 -21.85 13.02 15.18
N VAL A 463 -20.79 13.02 14.38
CA VAL A 463 -20.87 13.16 12.93
C VAL A 463 -20.52 11.81 12.35
N TYR A 464 -21.28 11.36 11.35
CA TYR A 464 -20.97 10.15 10.61
C TYR A 464 -21.29 10.32 9.13
N ILE A 465 -20.72 9.45 8.30
CA ILE A 465 -21.04 9.36 6.88
C ILE A 465 -22.23 8.39 6.74
N ASP A 466 -23.36 8.92 6.29
CA ASP A 466 -24.53 8.13 5.93
C ASP A 466 -24.41 7.68 4.48
N SER A 467 -24.47 6.37 4.22
CA SER A 467 -24.41 5.83 2.86
C SER A 467 -25.62 6.20 2.00
N GLU A 468 -26.77 6.51 2.61
CA GLU A 468 -27.97 6.96 1.88
C GLU A 468 -27.95 8.46 1.59
N ALA A 469 -27.22 9.23 2.41
CA ALA A 469 -27.10 10.68 2.28
C ALA A 469 -25.69 11.18 2.61
N PRO A 470 -24.66 10.78 1.84
CA PRO A 470 -23.29 11.13 2.16
C PRO A 470 -23.02 12.61 1.87
N TYR A 471 -22.05 13.20 2.57
CA TYR A 471 -21.45 14.46 2.16
C TYR A 471 -20.81 14.28 0.77
N ARG A 472 -20.80 15.33 -0.06
CA ARG A 472 -20.37 15.24 -1.46
C ARG A 472 -19.37 16.33 -1.78
N GLY A 473 -18.29 15.93 -2.45
CA GLY A 473 -17.39 16.85 -3.16
C GLY A 473 -17.87 17.07 -4.60
N ASP A 474 -16.97 17.57 -5.45
CA ASP A 474 -17.30 17.87 -6.85
C ASP A 474 -17.58 16.62 -7.68
N THR A 475 -16.79 15.55 -7.47
CA THR A 475 -16.82 14.32 -8.28
C THR A 475 -17.16 13.05 -7.49
N GLY A 476 -17.15 13.11 -6.16
CA GLY A 476 -17.24 11.93 -5.30
C GLY A 476 -18.11 12.16 -4.06
N GLN A 477 -18.08 11.17 -3.16
CA GLN A 477 -18.77 11.21 -1.87
C GLN A 477 -17.78 11.09 -0.73
N ALA A 478 -18.17 11.49 0.48
CA ALA A 478 -17.32 11.34 1.64
C ALA A 478 -16.96 9.87 1.86
N VAL A 479 -15.66 9.63 1.99
CA VAL A 479 -15.08 8.33 2.31
C VAL A 479 -14.33 8.33 3.64
N ARG A 480 -14.00 9.52 4.16
CA ARG A 480 -13.36 9.69 5.46
C ARG A 480 -13.73 11.06 6.04
N LEU A 481 -13.88 11.12 7.35
CA LEU A 481 -14.07 12.32 8.15
C LEU A 481 -12.77 12.68 8.86
N PHE A 482 -12.60 13.98 9.09
CA PHE A 482 -11.55 14.50 9.96
C PHE A 482 -12.22 15.21 11.14
N SER A 483 -12.00 14.70 12.34
CA SER A 483 -12.45 15.39 13.54
C SER A 483 -11.74 16.73 13.63
N ALA A 484 -12.53 17.80 13.70
CA ALA A 484 -12.04 19.15 13.87
C ALA A 484 -12.82 19.79 15.02
N GLY A 485 -12.12 20.41 15.97
CA GLY A 485 -12.74 21.21 17.05
C GLY A 485 -13.48 22.46 16.55
N VAL A 486 -13.63 22.63 15.24
CA VAL A 486 -14.32 23.76 14.62
C VAL A 486 -15.82 23.52 14.66
N ASN A 487 -16.54 24.40 15.36
CA ASN A 487 -17.96 24.23 15.60
C ASN A 487 -18.76 24.17 14.28
N GLN A 488 -19.54 23.09 14.12
CA GLN A 488 -20.52 22.84 13.05
C GLN A 488 -19.97 22.66 11.62
N THR A 489 -18.66 22.75 11.38
CA THR A 489 -18.08 22.50 10.04
C THR A 489 -17.56 21.07 9.97
N VAL A 490 -17.99 20.33 8.94
CA VAL A 490 -17.53 18.97 8.68
C VAL A 490 -16.37 19.03 7.69
N PHE A 491 -15.26 18.40 8.04
CA PHE A 491 -14.13 18.19 7.13
C PHE A 491 -14.13 16.73 6.70
N PHE A 492 -14.05 16.49 5.40
CA PHE A 492 -14.12 15.15 4.86
C PHE A 492 -13.27 14.99 3.61
N GLU A 493 -12.79 13.77 3.39
CA GLU A 493 -12.18 13.35 2.14
C GLU A 493 -13.29 12.83 1.23
N SER A 494 -13.37 13.38 0.03
CA SER A 494 -14.26 12.89 -1.02
C SER A 494 -13.53 11.89 -1.88
N GLY A 495 -14.22 10.85 -2.33
CA GLY A 495 -13.68 9.87 -3.26
C GLY A 495 -14.52 8.61 -3.38
N SER A 496 -13.83 7.48 -3.57
CA SER A 496 -14.44 6.15 -3.67
C SER A 496 -13.57 5.10 -2.98
N CYS A 497 -14.18 4.13 -2.31
CA CYS A 497 -13.46 2.99 -1.75
C CYS A 497 -13.71 1.72 -2.55
N GLU A 498 -12.65 0.99 -2.87
CA GLU A 498 -12.73 -0.33 -3.51
C GLU A 498 -13.06 -1.41 -2.47
N SER A 499 -12.51 -1.26 -1.26
CA SER A 499 -12.72 -2.16 -0.13
C SER A 499 -12.52 -1.42 1.19
N PHE A 500 -12.71 -2.13 2.32
CA PHE A 500 -12.44 -1.61 3.66
C PHE A 500 -11.05 -0.97 3.75
N ASN A 501 -11.00 0.27 4.25
CA ASN A 501 -9.80 1.11 4.40
C ASN A 501 -8.97 1.35 3.14
N LEU A 502 -9.55 1.11 1.96
CA LEU A 502 -8.91 1.34 0.67
C LEU A 502 -9.73 2.31 -0.16
N CYS A 503 -9.38 3.59 -0.02
CA CYS A 503 -10.10 4.68 -0.65
C CYS A 503 -9.18 5.51 -1.54
N THR A 504 -9.64 5.82 -2.74
CA THR A 504 -9.01 6.79 -3.62
C THR A 504 -9.55 8.16 -3.27
N SER A 505 -8.63 9.07 -2.94
CA SER A 505 -8.96 10.47 -2.64
C SER A 505 -9.15 11.26 -3.94
N GLU A 506 -10.24 12.01 -4.02
CA GLU A 506 -10.49 13.01 -5.06
C GLU A 506 -10.35 14.44 -4.53
N GLY A 507 -10.03 14.59 -3.24
CA GLY A 507 -9.80 15.87 -2.59
C GLY A 507 -10.40 15.96 -1.20
N ILE A 508 -9.91 16.93 -0.44
CA ILE A 508 -10.37 17.23 0.92
C ILE A 508 -11.32 18.41 0.86
N TYR A 509 -12.48 18.28 1.48
CA TYR A 509 -13.53 19.28 1.48
C TYR A 509 -13.88 19.71 2.90
N GLN A 510 -14.37 20.93 3.00
CA GLN A 510 -15.03 21.44 4.19
C GLN A 510 -16.47 21.82 3.86
N GLN A 511 -17.39 21.56 4.78
CA GLN A 511 -18.80 21.92 4.62
C GLN A 511 -19.37 22.47 5.92
N SER A 512 -19.71 23.76 5.91
CA SER A 512 -20.46 24.40 6.98
C SER A 512 -21.98 24.14 6.82
N PRO A 513 -22.79 24.31 7.88
CA PRO A 513 -24.21 23.99 7.80
C PRO A 513 -24.94 24.84 6.78
N ASN A 514 -25.75 24.21 5.92
CA ASN A 514 -26.51 24.85 4.85
C ASN A 514 -25.64 25.57 3.80
N GLN A 515 -24.37 25.18 3.66
CA GLN A 515 -23.48 25.65 2.60
C GLN A 515 -23.03 24.48 1.72
N ASP A 516 -22.63 24.80 0.50
CA ASP A 516 -22.01 23.84 -0.40
C ASP A 516 -20.62 23.46 0.13
N ALA A 517 -20.16 22.25 -0.20
CA ALA A 517 -18.82 21.81 0.15
C ALA A 517 -17.78 22.64 -0.63
N LEU A 518 -16.69 23.02 0.05
CA LEU A 518 -15.58 23.77 -0.52
C LEU A 518 -14.31 22.93 -0.48
N LEU A 519 -13.64 22.81 -1.63
CA LEU A 519 -12.35 22.13 -1.76
C LEU A 519 -11.26 22.88 -0.97
N LEU A 520 -10.50 22.13 -0.17
CA LEU A 520 -9.24 22.58 0.42
C LEU A 520 -8.11 22.30 -0.57
N GLU A 521 -7.74 23.32 -1.34
CA GLU A 521 -6.67 23.21 -2.34
C GLU A 521 -5.33 22.75 -1.72
N ASP A 522 -4.60 21.94 -2.50
CA ASP A 522 -3.24 21.46 -2.17
C ASP A 522 -3.12 20.85 -0.76
N THR A 523 -4.15 20.11 -0.33
CA THR A 523 -4.23 19.55 1.02
C THR A 523 -4.39 18.03 0.97
N ILE A 524 -3.46 17.30 1.59
CA ILE A 524 -3.60 15.86 1.88
C ILE A 524 -3.24 15.57 3.34
N ARG A 525 -3.79 14.48 3.89
CA ARG A 525 -3.56 13.98 5.25
C ARG A 525 -3.82 15.01 6.39
N PRO A 526 -4.85 15.87 6.34
CA PRO A 526 -5.03 16.89 7.36
C PRO A 526 -5.26 16.31 8.76
N VAL A 527 -4.67 16.93 9.77
CA VAL A 527 -4.96 16.68 11.19
C VAL A 527 -5.26 18.02 11.84
N PHE A 528 -6.37 18.11 12.55
CA PHE A 528 -6.83 19.34 13.21
C PHE A 528 -6.43 19.34 14.68
N SER A 529 -6.13 20.52 15.22
CA SER A 529 -5.94 20.68 16.66
C SER A 529 -7.28 20.49 17.39
N PRO A 530 -7.28 19.95 18.62
CA PRO A 530 -8.50 19.81 19.42
C PRO A 530 -9.31 21.10 19.57
N ASP A 531 -8.66 22.25 19.67
CA ASP A 531 -9.33 23.56 19.74
C ASP A 531 -9.85 24.09 18.39
N GLY A 532 -9.56 23.41 17.28
CA GLY A 532 -9.96 23.80 15.92
C GLY A 532 -9.25 25.04 15.36
N HIS A 533 -8.24 25.58 16.05
CA HIS A 533 -7.54 26.80 15.60
C HIS A 533 -6.43 26.53 14.59
N TRP A 534 -5.94 25.30 14.49
CA TRP A 534 -4.92 24.90 13.54
C TRP A 534 -5.26 23.57 12.88
N TYR A 535 -4.77 23.39 11.67
CA TYR A 535 -4.60 22.06 11.10
C TYR A 535 -3.25 21.97 10.41
N ALA A 536 -2.62 20.81 10.55
CA ALA A 536 -1.40 20.45 9.84
C ALA A 536 -1.79 19.60 8.62
N PHE A 537 -1.07 19.77 7.51
CA PHE A 537 -1.33 19.06 6.26
C PHE A 537 -0.08 19.01 5.37
N LEU A 538 -0.10 18.17 4.33
CA LEU A 538 0.94 18.12 3.31
C LEU A 538 0.42 18.64 1.97
N ASN A 539 1.33 19.14 1.15
CA ASN A 539 1.04 19.58 -0.21
C ASN A 539 1.31 18.43 -1.21
N PRO A 540 0.29 17.89 -1.88
CA PRO A 540 0.46 16.76 -2.80
C PRO A 540 1.40 17.08 -3.97
N ASN A 541 1.50 18.35 -4.40
CA ASN A 541 2.39 18.74 -5.50
C ASN A 541 3.88 18.60 -5.15
N ALA A 542 4.22 18.41 -3.89
CA ALA A 542 5.60 18.14 -3.46
C ALA A 542 6.01 16.68 -3.67
N ALA A 543 5.05 15.76 -3.83
CA ALA A 543 5.33 14.39 -4.19
C ALA A 543 5.66 14.32 -5.69
N THR A 544 6.92 14.07 -6.02
CA THR A 544 7.43 14.05 -7.40
C THR A 544 8.10 12.71 -7.70
N ALA A 545 8.31 12.40 -8.98
CA ALA A 545 9.09 11.23 -9.35
C ALA A 545 10.54 11.31 -8.80
N GLU A 546 11.11 12.51 -8.69
CA GLU A 546 12.49 12.75 -8.27
C GLU A 546 12.73 12.43 -6.79
N ASN A 547 11.72 12.63 -5.94
CA ASN A 547 11.76 12.29 -4.52
C ASN A 547 10.97 11.01 -4.19
N HIS A 548 10.63 10.21 -5.21
CA HIS A 548 9.86 8.96 -5.06
C HIS A 548 8.54 9.18 -4.28
N GLY A 549 7.89 10.32 -4.48
CA GLY A 549 6.62 10.68 -3.84
C GLY A 549 6.71 11.09 -2.36
N ASN A 550 7.91 11.15 -1.78
CA ASN A 550 8.11 11.52 -0.37
C ASN A 550 8.05 13.05 -0.19
N ILE A 551 7.47 13.50 0.92
CA ILE A 551 7.32 14.93 1.24
C ILE A 551 8.01 15.21 2.57
N ASP A 552 9.07 16.03 2.55
CA ASP A 552 9.96 16.27 3.69
C ASP A 552 9.61 17.52 4.53
N TYR A 553 8.44 18.11 4.29
CA TYR A 553 7.96 19.29 4.99
C TYR A 553 6.44 19.22 5.19
N PHE A 554 5.93 19.99 6.13
CA PHE A 554 4.49 20.13 6.33
C PHE A 554 4.07 21.59 6.43
N LEU A 555 2.77 21.82 6.28
CA LEU A 555 2.15 23.13 6.40
C LEU A 555 1.19 23.13 7.58
N MET A 556 1.02 24.32 8.17
CA MET A 556 -0.06 24.57 9.14
C MET A 556 -0.87 25.77 8.73
N GLN A 557 -2.17 25.75 9.01
CA GLN A 557 -3.07 26.84 8.68
C GLN A 557 -4.23 26.90 9.68
N ASP A 558 -4.74 28.10 9.96
CA ASP A 558 -6.00 28.30 10.68
C ASP A 558 -7.15 28.10 9.68
N PRO A 559 -8.09 27.17 9.94
CA PRO A 559 -9.23 26.91 9.05
C PRO A 559 -10.05 28.15 8.71
N ASN A 560 -10.18 29.11 9.64
CA ASN A 560 -11.00 30.30 9.48
C ASN A 560 -10.27 31.45 8.78
N GLN A 561 -8.95 31.51 8.88
CA GLN A 561 -8.14 32.57 8.26
C GLN A 561 -7.59 32.19 6.88
N GLY A 562 -7.61 30.89 6.54
CA GLY A 562 -7.15 30.40 5.26
C GLY A 562 -5.68 30.70 5.01
N ILE A 563 -5.31 30.90 3.74
CA ILE A 563 -3.94 31.11 3.26
C ILE A 563 -3.16 32.20 4.01
N ALA A 564 -3.82 33.22 4.57
CA ALA A 564 -3.19 34.31 5.30
C ALA A 564 -2.50 33.85 6.60
N SER A 565 -2.98 32.75 7.18
CA SER A 565 -2.41 32.14 8.40
C SER A 565 -1.38 31.05 8.12
N ARG A 566 -1.18 30.67 6.84
CA ARG A 566 -0.36 29.52 6.47
C ARG A 566 1.09 29.67 6.95
N ARG A 567 1.64 28.58 7.48
CA ARG A 567 3.03 28.42 7.90
C ARG A 567 3.59 27.18 7.23
N VAL A 568 4.88 27.21 6.90
CA VAL A 568 5.60 26.10 6.28
C VAL A 568 6.74 25.72 7.20
N PHE A 569 6.86 24.43 7.51
CA PHE A 569 7.87 23.89 8.39
C PHE A 569 8.71 22.87 7.64
N TYR A 570 9.97 23.22 7.39
CA TYR A 570 10.95 22.34 6.75
C TYR A 570 11.68 21.54 7.83
N LEU A 571 11.72 20.22 7.66
CA LEU A 571 12.52 19.35 8.50
C LEU A 571 13.95 19.22 7.95
N PRO A 572 14.92 18.76 8.77
CA PRO A 572 16.28 18.61 8.31
C PRO A 572 16.38 17.66 7.12
N ALA A 573 16.93 18.16 6.00
CA ALA A 573 17.26 17.34 4.86
C ALA A 573 18.29 16.26 5.26
N LYS A 574 18.10 15.03 4.79
CA LYS A 574 19.04 13.94 5.04
C LYS A 574 19.77 13.56 3.76
N SER A 575 21.10 13.52 3.86
CA SER A 575 21.96 13.08 2.77
C SER A 575 22.12 11.56 2.79
N GLY A 576 22.02 10.93 1.63
CA GLY A 576 22.33 9.53 1.44
C GLY A 576 22.08 9.15 -0.02
N PHE A 577 22.62 8.01 -0.46
CA PHE A 577 22.31 7.49 -1.78
C PHE A 577 20.85 7.03 -1.81
N MET A 578 20.02 7.72 -2.59
CA MET A 578 18.57 7.53 -2.67
C MET A 578 17.89 7.45 -1.29
N VAL A 579 18.20 8.43 -0.43
CA VAL A 579 17.52 8.64 0.85
C VAL A 579 16.56 9.80 0.69
N PHE A 580 15.27 9.54 0.91
CA PHE A 580 14.17 10.47 0.74
C PHE A 580 13.34 10.49 2.02
N PRO A 581 13.55 11.47 2.89
CA PRO A 581 12.76 11.59 4.10
C PRO A 581 11.28 11.88 3.80
N ASP A 582 10.37 11.39 4.64
CA ASP A 582 8.92 11.60 4.51
C ASP A 582 8.30 12.00 5.84
N VAL A 583 7.47 13.04 5.83
CA VAL A 583 6.55 13.36 6.93
C VAL A 583 5.40 12.38 6.88
N ARG A 584 5.46 11.38 7.75
CA ARG A 584 4.51 10.26 7.73
C ARG A 584 3.23 10.58 8.51
N ALA A 585 3.36 11.17 9.69
CA ALA A 585 2.25 11.47 10.57
C ALA A 585 2.57 12.63 11.53
N TYR A 586 1.52 13.22 12.09
CA TYR A 586 1.61 14.24 13.13
C TYR A 586 0.38 14.20 14.04
N ALA A 587 0.53 14.64 15.28
CA ALA A 587 -0.52 14.63 16.28
C ALA A 587 -0.43 15.87 17.17
N PHE A 588 -1.53 16.63 17.27
CA PHE A 588 -1.61 17.76 18.19
C PHE A 588 -1.73 17.30 19.64
N SER A 589 -1.13 18.03 20.58
CA SER A 589 -1.34 17.81 22.01
C SER A 589 -2.82 18.02 22.36
N PRO A 590 -3.34 17.36 23.41
CA PRO A 590 -4.71 17.58 23.88
C PRO A 590 -5.00 19.05 24.22
N GLN A 591 -3.98 19.81 24.61
CA GLN A 591 -4.06 21.24 24.93
C GLN A 591 -3.93 22.15 23.70
N SER A 592 -3.76 21.58 22.49
CA SER A 592 -3.60 22.30 21.22
C SER A 592 -2.42 23.28 21.15
N ASP A 593 -1.42 23.09 22.02
CA ASP A 593 -0.26 24.00 22.15
C ASP A 593 1.04 23.40 21.60
N LYS A 594 1.03 22.12 21.22
CA LYS A 594 2.16 21.42 20.60
C LYS A 594 1.71 20.53 19.45
N LEU A 595 2.62 20.28 18.52
CA LEU A 595 2.45 19.31 17.44
C LEU A 595 3.64 18.36 17.47
N PHE A 596 3.36 17.07 17.58
CA PHE A 596 4.38 16.04 17.43
C PHE A 596 4.42 15.54 16.00
N ILE A 597 5.62 15.26 15.47
CA ILE A 597 5.83 14.88 14.07
C ILE A 597 6.65 13.59 14.03
N TYR A 598 6.20 12.64 13.21
CA TYR A 598 6.92 11.42 12.86
C TYR A 598 7.51 11.55 11.45
N TYR A 599 8.83 11.46 11.37
CA TYR A 599 9.63 11.66 10.17
C TYR A 599 10.42 10.39 9.83
N ASP A 600 10.11 9.78 8.70
CA ASP A 600 10.71 8.53 8.27
C ASP A 600 11.91 8.81 7.36
N ILE A 601 13.10 8.33 7.74
CA ILE A 601 14.29 8.43 6.91
C ILE A 601 14.33 7.20 6.01
N TYR A 602 13.57 7.27 4.94
CA TYR A 602 13.42 6.18 4.00
C TYR A 602 14.57 6.14 3.00
N SER A 603 15.11 4.95 2.74
CA SER A 603 15.99 4.74 1.59
C SER A 603 15.21 4.07 0.49
N ALA A 604 15.07 4.70 -0.67
CA ALA A 604 14.55 4.05 -1.87
C ALA A 604 15.57 3.08 -2.48
N TYR A 605 16.84 3.08 -2.05
CA TYR A 605 17.83 2.08 -2.49
C TYR A 605 17.75 0.78 -1.67
N TYR A 606 17.69 0.90 -0.34
CA TYR A 606 17.49 -0.26 0.55
C TYR A 606 16.01 -0.58 0.78
N GLU A 607 15.14 0.25 0.21
CA GLU A 607 13.68 0.18 0.20
C GLU A 607 13.07 -0.01 1.59
N LYS A 608 13.66 0.65 2.58
CA LYS A 608 13.26 0.52 3.96
C LYS A 608 13.49 1.82 4.71
N SER A 609 12.73 2.00 5.78
CA SER A 609 13.06 2.94 6.83
C SER A 609 14.45 2.60 7.38
N LEU A 610 15.38 3.55 7.27
CA LEU A 610 16.73 3.41 7.83
C LEU A 610 16.73 3.73 9.32
N ARG A 611 15.96 4.74 9.65
CA ARG A 611 15.64 5.18 11.00
C ARG A 611 14.38 6.01 10.93
N PHE A 612 13.71 6.12 12.05
CA PHE A 612 12.78 7.21 12.25
C PHE A 612 13.44 8.35 13.01
N GLU A 613 12.84 9.51 12.92
CA GLU A 613 13.14 10.68 13.72
C GLU A 613 11.82 11.32 14.14
N THR A 614 11.81 11.91 15.32
CA THR A 614 10.62 12.59 15.84
C THR A 614 10.94 14.04 16.14
N PHE A 615 9.94 14.91 15.99
CA PHE A 615 10.08 16.33 16.28
C PHE A 615 8.89 16.81 17.11
N LEU A 616 9.15 17.77 17.98
CA LEU A 616 8.14 18.47 18.76
C LEU A 616 8.16 19.95 18.36
N LEU A 617 7.05 20.44 17.84
CA LEU A 617 6.83 21.86 17.57
C LEU A 617 5.98 22.45 18.69
N ASP A 618 6.53 23.42 19.43
CA ASP A 618 5.79 24.23 20.38
C ASP A 618 5.12 25.41 19.65
N LEU A 619 3.78 25.45 19.65
CA LEU A 619 3.00 26.40 18.84
C LEU A 619 2.99 27.81 19.44
N ASN A 620 3.26 27.94 20.74
CA ASN A 620 3.33 29.24 21.41
C ASN A 620 4.62 29.98 21.07
N THR A 621 5.73 29.25 20.97
CA THR A 621 7.07 29.80 20.71
C THR A 621 7.48 29.69 19.24
N GLY A 622 6.87 28.76 18.49
CA GLY A 622 7.26 28.39 17.13
C GLY A 622 8.59 27.62 17.07
N ILE A 623 9.10 27.15 18.20
CA ILE A 623 10.35 26.39 18.28
C ILE A 623 10.06 24.93 17.96
N MET A 624 10.88 24.36 17.07
CA MET A 624 10.86 22.95 16.73
C MET A 624 12.14 22.29 17.25
N GLU A 625 11.98 21.21 18.01
CA GLU A 625 13.06 20.44 18.61
C GLU A 625 13.03 19.00 18.10
N GLU A 626 14.21 18.42 17.87
CA GLU A 626 14.34 16.98 17.60
C GLU A 626 14.13 16.23 18.92
N TYR A 627 13.30 15.19 18.88
CA TYR A 627 12.72 14.55 20.06
C TYR A 627 12.89 13.03 20.06
N GLY A 628 14.02 12.56 19.51
CA GLY A 628 14.42 11.16 19.46
C GLY A 628 14.63 10.61 18.05
N GLU A 629 15.43 9.55 17.96
CA GLU A 629 15.58 8.72 16.78
C GLU A 629 15.66 7.25 17.19
N MET A 630 15.28 6.34 16.28
CA MET A 630 15.59 4.93 16.43
C MET A 630 15.99 4.36 15.07
N SER A 631 17.10 3.63 15.11
CA SER A 631 17.68 2.96 13.96
C SER A 631 17.11 1.56 13.81
N GLY A 632 16.93 1.10 12.58
CA GLY A 632 16.54 -0.28 12.29
C GLY A 632 15.38 -0.36 11.30
N ASN A 633 14.98 -1.59 10.98
CA ASN A 633 13.72 -1.86 10.29
C ASN A 633 12.57 -1.62 11.29
N SER A 634 12.36 -0.38 11.73
CA SER A 634 11.17 -0.02 12.51
C SER A 634 9.99 0.07 11.56
N GLY A 635 9.24 -1.01 11.51
CA GLY A 635 7.99 -1.18 10.82
C GLY A 635 6.90 -0.29 11.39
N SER A 636 6.25 0.39 10.48
CA SER A 636 4.84 0.17 10.19
C SER A 636 4.55 1.06 8.99
N PHE A 637 3.84 0.55 7.98
CA PHE A 637 3.28 1.43 6.95
C PHE A 637 2.34 2.47 7.54
N ARG A 638 1.81 2.22 8.74
CA ARG A 638 0.80 3.02 9.43
C ARG A 638 1.05 3.04 10.94
N PRO A 639 2.14 3.68 11.41
CA PRO A 639 2.36 3.80 12.84
C PRO A 639 1.26 4.70 13.41
N LYS A 640 0.82 4.39 14.62
CA LYS A 640 -0.13 5.23 15.34
C LYS A 640 0.56 5.88 16.53
N MET A 641 0.36 7.19 16.64
CA MET A 641 0.84 7.98 17.76
C MET A 641 -0.38 8.44 18.55
N ILE A 642 -0.28 8.38 19.88
CA ILE A 642 -1.32 8.90 20.76
C ILE A 642 -0.69 9.64 21.93
N TRP A 643 -1.24 10.82 22.23
CA TRP A 643 -0.86 11.62 23.39
C TRP A 643 -1.52 11.09 24.64
N SER A 644 -0.81 11.14 25.77
CA SER A 644 -1.46 11.00 27.08
C SER A 644 -2.45 12.15 27.30
N PRO A 645 -3.56 11.92 28.01
CA PRO A 645 -4.57 12.96 28.28
C PRO A 645 -4.03 14.25 28.91
N ASP A 646 -2.97 14.14 29.71
CA ASP A 646 -2.28 15.27 30.35
C ASP A 646 -1.32 16.03 29.41
N GLY A 647 -1.04 15.49 28.22
CA GLY A 647 -0.10 16.06 27.25
C GLY A 647 1.38 15.91 27.64
N GLU A 648 1.70 15.08 28.64
CA GLU A 648 3.08 14.90 29.12
C GLU A 648 3.83 13.76 28.42
N LYS A 649 3.12 12.88 27.70
CA LYS A 649 3.71 11.69 27.06
C LYS A 649 3.09 11.40 25.71
N ILE A 650 3.82 10.64 24.91
CA ILE A 650 3.39 10.15 23.61
C ILE A 650 3.76 8.68 23.48
N LEU A 651 2.80 7.86 23.06
CA LEU A 651 3.02 6.46 22.74
C LEU A 651 3.01 6.24 21.24
N PHE A 652 3.85 5.32 20.78
CA PHE A 652 4.02 4.91 19.40
C PHE A 652 3.71 3.42 19.31
N PHE A 653 2.67 3.09 18.56
CA PHE A 653 2.28 1.73 18.27
C PHE A 653 2.84 1.35 16.91
N LEU A 654 3.81 0.45 16.90
CA LEU A 654 4.59 0.08 15.74
C LEU A 654 4.40 -1.41 15.43
N THR A 655 3.99 -1.71 14.20
CA THR A 655 3.94 -3.08 13.69
C THR A 655 5.24 -3.39 12.95
N ASP A 656 6.08 -4.22 13.56
CA ASP A 656 7.37 -4.65 13.03
C ASP A 656 7.29 -6.07 12.46
N LYS A 657 8.04 -6.34 11.38
CA LYS A 657 8.31 -7.72 10.93
C LYS A 657 9.42 -8.31 11.79
N VAL A 658 9.09 -9.22 12.69
CA VAL A 658 10.03 -9.81 13.66
C VAL A 658 10.70 -11.08 13.17
N SER A 659 10.08 -11.80 12.23
CA SER A 659 10.66 -12.95 11.53
C SER A 659 10.16 -13.02 10.08
N GLU A 660 10.51 -14.05 9.31
CA GLU A 660 10.05 -14.18 7.91
C GLU A 660 8.51 -14.29 7.80
N SER A 661 7.86 -14.84 8.82
CA SER A 661 6.43 -15.16 8.84
C SER A 661 5.69 -14.59 10.05
N GLU A 662 6.25 -13.61 10.77
CA GLU A 662 5.61 -13.06 11.98
C GLU A 662 5.77 -11.55 12.03
N TYR A 663 4.65 -10.88 12.26
CA TYR A 663 4.54 -9.47 12.58
C TYR A 663 4.21 -9.31 14.06
N ALA A 664 4.70 -8.24 14.68
CA ALA A 664 4.42 -7.94 16.07
C ALA A 664 4.18 -6.46 16.32
N LEU A 665 3.25 -6.16 17.23
CA LEU A 665 2.94 -4.82 17.71
C LEU A 665 3.79 -4.54 18.94
N SER A 666 4.58 -3.48 18.92
CA SER A 666 5.30 -2.99 20.09
C SER A 666 4.92 -1.54 20.37
N ILE A 667 4.99 -1.16 21.64
CA ILE A 667 4.73 0.20 22.11
C ILE A 667 6.05 0.81 22.54
N TYR A 668 6.34 1.97 21.97
CA TYR A 668 7.41 2.85 22.42
C TYR A 668 6.82 4.10 23.05
N GLU A 669 7.52 4.69 23.99
CA GLU A 669 7.08 5.89 24.68
C GLU A 669 8.09 7.03 24.57
N THR A 670 7.59 8.25 24.69
CA THR A 670 8.39 9.44 24.83
C THR A 670 7.78 10.32 25.90
N ILE A 671 8.58 10.67 26.91
CA ILE A 671 8.14 11.47 28.05
C ILE A 671 8.66 12.89 27.86
N LEU A 672 7.76 13.87 27.89
CA LEU A 672 8.14 15.25 27.71
C LEU A 672 8.90 15.79 28.93
N GLY A 673 9.96 16.55 28.65
CA GLY A 673 10.78 17.19 29.69
C GLY A 673 11.82 16.27 30.34
N THR A 674 11.96 15.04 29.85
CA THR A 674 13.04 14.10 30.22
C THR A 674 13.93 13.81 29.01
N ASP A 675 15.02 13.07 29.21
CA ASP A 675 15.85 12.53 28.12
C ASP A 675 15.33 11.15 27.61
N GLU A 676 14.14 10.74 28.05
CA GLU A 676 13.52 9.44 27.69
C GLU A 676 12.66 9.61 26.43
N HIS A 677 13.30 9.37 25.28
CA HIS A 677 12.69 9.45 23.97
C HIS A 677 12.71 8.09 23.29
N LEU A 678 11.55 7.69 22.75
CA LEU A 678 11.33 6.44 22.00
C LEU A 678 11.84 5.20 22.74
N SER A 679 11.67 5.18 24.07
CA SER A 679 12.00 4.03 24.92
C SER A 679 10.98 2.92 24.70
N LEU A 680 11.45 1.67 24.63
CA LEU A 680 10.57 0.50 24.52
C LEU A 680 9.75 0.37 25.81
N GLU A 681 8.43 0.50 25.69
CA GLU A 681 7.50 0.41 26.81
C GLU A 681 6.89 -0.99 26.91
N ALA A 682 6.43 -1.54 25.78
CA ALA A 682 5.93 -2.91 25.73
C ALA A 682 6.33 -3.60 24.42
N GLU A 683 6.88 -4.80 24.54
CA GLU A 683 7.37 -5.57 23.40
C GLU A 683 6.35 -6.63 22.99
N LYS A 684 6.03 -6.71 21.69
CA LYS A 684 5.21 -7.78 21.09
C LYS A 684 3.90 -8.04 21.84
N ILE A 685 3.14 -6.98 22.11
CA ILE A 685 1.85 -7.07 22.81
C ILE A 685 0.78 -7.82 21.99
N TYR A 686 0.96 -7.90 20.67
CA TYR A 686 0.14 -8.68 19.74
C TYR A 686 1.04 -9.21 18.61
N THR A 687 0.80 -10.44 18.15
CA THR A 687 1.50 -11.04 17.01
C THR A 687 0.54 -11.70 16.05
N SER A 688 0.90 -11.73 14.76
CA SER A 688 0.18 -12.45 13.72
C SER A 688 1.12 -12.86 12.59
N GLU A 689 0.76 -13.92 11.86
CA GLU A 689 1.46 -14.32 10.64
C GLU A 689 1.15 -13.37 9.48
N ASN A 690 -0.07 -12.82 9.47
CA ASN A 690 -0.52 -11.82 8.51
C ASN A 690 -0.12 -10.42 8.96
N TYR A 691 0.10 -9.52 8.00
CA TYR A 691 0.34 -8.12 8.32
C TYR A 691 -0.92 -7.52 8.96
N PHE A 692 -0.74 -6.69 9.98
CA PHE A 692 -1.84 -5.98 10.63
C PHE A 692 -1.44 -4.57 11.00
N TYR A 693 -2.41 -3.70 11.20
CA TYR A 693 -2.20 -2.32 11.60
C TYR A 693 -3.36 -1.82 12.45
N ILE A 694 -3.12 -0.74 13.19
CA ILE A 694 -4.16 -0.07 13.96
C ILE A 694 -4.96 0.85 13.04
N THR A 695 -6.29 0.75 13.07
CA THR A 695 -7.21 1.62 12.32
C THR A 695 -7.35 2.97 13.01
N ASN A 696 -8.00 3.01 14.16
CA ASN A 696 -8.22 4.19 14.99
C ASN A 696 -7.72 3.91 16.40
N ILE A 697 -7.33 4.96 17.11
CA ILE A 697 -6.77 4.87 18.46
C ILE A 697 -7.22 6.06 19.29
N GLY A 698 -7.44 5.85 20.58
CA GLY A 698 -7.62 6.92 21.53
C GLY A 698 -7.26 6.51 22.95
N TRP A 699 -6.93 7.49 23.78
CA TRP A 699 -6.60 7.27 25.19
C TRP A 699 -7.73 7.80 26.06
N GLN A 700 -8.27 6.93 26.90
CA GLN A 700 -9.24 7.27 27.92
C GLN A 700 -8.67 8.33 28.87
N LYS A 701 -9.44 9.41 29.07
CA LYS A 701 -9.15 10.37 30.14
C LYS A 701 -9.56 9.73 31.47
N PRO A 702 -8.65 9.64 32.46
CA PRO A 702 -8.96 9.08 33.78
C PRO A 702 -9.97 9.92 34.58
#